data_AF-A0A3N9NKC4-F1
#
_entry.id   AF-A0A3N9NKC4-F1
#
_cell.length_a   1.000
_cell.length_b   1.000
_cell.length_c   1.000
_cell.angle_alpha   90.00
_cell.angle_beta   90.00
_cell.angle_gamma   90.00
#
_symmetry.space_group_name_H-M   'P 1'
#
loop_
_entity.id
_entity.type
_entity.pdbx_description
1 polymer ?
#
loop_
_entity_poly.entity_id
_entity_poly.type
_entity_poly.pdbx_seq_one_letter_code
_entity_poly.pdbx_strand_id
1 'polypeptide(L)'
;MDSPEFYHVREKLIQYMDDSDLLWRYHLKHYDQDDVIETVVKGVCPSNKAKVRLKVDRFIGGGFAGQVYRVQLQDIQPVHAKINGLRKGEVYAVKIGRPPSSFALWFRNLLYFIAFQAPFAPQLYAAAARSGTLWQKLIRRGMLVTFGSERVAVDTYGTFYDTCLQSWGEINEWIDGRNWKFEIDDCVFQRGGNGSKPSEYWNKRLFMNRTVQLCHEMGAHEFARQYEWWTAKSQPNVLKRLGVNQASSDGLTAIDFRAGLVLLPFLPMSPADFRLILAGMARGSVVQFDRGDLRRLEKYIRRHRTQFKDLFPVFQELRNVEEIYRSSLPDITHHGIRILTDSILGRRVIAGTVEGLYRQELIDDACRQRITASPLRFGFAGLVSVIPLIGKFLLRLVGNRRYVSHVKSCLFHRKYLYRYLKVKQAGILLEWQRSDRACSKRIYNLLKCPLRFWIQDILFGWLPPKWHRFLAEPRYAWNRIKHIIGYPIKLYFNPVFREEWLLDMVKEGHREGMLSDDEKQMILHHIKDPYIQIYLKALAVHVCTLPLTQVISLLMALFAFFRYGNTWAESIAYAAAVLAFFQVTPISPGSLARGGYVVYLMIRDRSIKNYWIAALVSFWHYIGYLGFPLQMVTKYPFLARFMAGRWATQIVHIIPVFGERGALLEYAVFDLFFNVPLSIRKWFQKNDRKRGE
;
A
#
# COMPACT_ATOMS: atom_id res chain seq x y z
N MET A 1 -29.97 -7.77 21.55
CA MET A 1 -29.10 -6.75 22.15
C MET A 1 -27.81 -7.43 22.55
N ASP A 2 -26.69 -6.98 21.99
CA ASP A 2 -25.37 -7.54 22.29
C ASP A 2 -24.89 -7.00 23.66
N SER A 3 -24.35 -7.87 24.51
CA SER A 3 -23.87 -7.52 25.87
C SER A 3 -22.83 -6.39 25.83
N PRO A 4 -22.83 -5.44 26.79
CA PRO A 4 -21.81 -4.38 26.91
C PRO A 4 -20.37 -4.91 26.89
N GLU A 5 -20.17 -6.15 27.33
CA GLU A 5 -18.86 -6.81 27.34
C GLU A 5 -18.22 -6.98 25.96
N PHE A 6 -19.01 -6.94 24.88
CA PHE A 6 -18.52 -7.12 23.51
C PHE A 6 -17.89 -5.87 22.91
N TYR A 7 -18.20 -4.68 23.45
CA TYR A 7 -17.65 -3.41 22.94
C TYR A 7 -16.19 -3.19 23.35
N HIS A 8 -15.79 -3.71 24.51
CA HIS A 8 -14.45 -3.55 25.09
C HIS A 8 -13.52 -4.76 24.88
N VAL A 9 -13.83 -5.64 23.92
CA VAL A 9 -13.04 -6.87 23.71
C VAL A 9 -11.59 -6.55 23.34
N ARG A 10 -11.35 -5.49 22.57
CA ARG A 10 -10.01 -5.02 22.21
C ARG A 10 -9.20 -4.64 23.46
N GLU A 11 -9.77 -3.78 24.31
CA GLU A 11 -9.13 -3.33 25.54
C GLU A 11 -8.80 -4.51 26.45
N LYS A 12 -9.72 -5.48 26.58
CA LYS A 12 -9.47 -6.73 27.31
C LYS A 12 -8.30 -7.51 26.71
N LEU A 13 -8.21 -7.65 25.39
CA LEU A 13 -7.10 -8.35 24.73
C LEU A 13 -5.76 -7.65 24.99
N ILE A 14 -5.72 -6.32 24.92
CA ILE A 14 -4.52 -5.53 25.20
C ILE A 14 -4.12 -5.64 26.67
N GLN A 15 -5.07 -5.47 27.58
CA GLN A 15 -4.86 -5.65 29.01
C GLN A 15 -4.29 -7.03 29.33
N TYR A 16 -4.81 -8.10 28.73
CA TYR A 16 -4.24 -9.44 28.90
C TYR A 16 -2.79 -9.56 28.42
N MET A 17 -2.39 -8.82 27.39
CA MET A 17 -1.00 -8.81 26.92
C MET A 17 -0.10 -8.01 27.87
N ASP A 18 -0.58 -6.88 28.36
CA ASP A 18 0.16 -5.99 29.27
C ASP A 18 0.31 -6.59 30.69
N ASP A 19 -0.74 -7.20 31.23
CA ASP A 19 -0.79 -7.79 32.59
C ASP A 19 -0.10 -9.17 32.68
N SER A 20 0.50 -9.64 31.59
CA SER A 20 0.88 -11.05 31.47
C SER A 20 2.11 -11.48 32.26
N ASP A 21 2.86 -10.52 32.83
CA ASP A 21 4.12 -10.72 33.56
C ASP A 21 5.04 -11.74 32.86
N LEU A 22 5.12 -11.62 31.53
CA LEU A 22 5.97 -12.46 30.72
C LEU A 22 7.40 -11.91 30.73
N LEU A 23 8.35 -12.82 30.90
CA LEU A 23 9.76 -12.55 30.71
C LEU A 23 10.05 -12.06 29.29
N TRP A 24 9.22 -12.35 28.29
CA TRP A 24 9.38 -11.83 26.93
C TRP A 24 8.14 -11.06 26.50
N ARG A 25 8.33 -9.79 26.10
CA ARG A 25 7.24 -8.89 25.74
C ARG A 25 6.63 -9.32 24.40
N TYR A 26 5.30 -9.27 24.33
CA TYR A 26 4.60 -9.34 23.06
C TYR A 26 4.61 -7.97 22.38
N HIS A 27 5.08 -7.90 21.14
CA HIS A 27 5.14 -6.66 20.36
C HIS A 27 3.92 -6.58 19.44
N LEU A 28 3.22 -5.43 19.46
CA LEU A 28 2.13 -5.17 18.54
C LEU A 28 2.66 -5.10 17.10
N LYS A 29 1.83 -5.45 16.12
CA LYS A 29 2.20 -5.30 14.70
C LYS A 29 2.00 -3.89 14.15
N HIS A 30 0.98 -3.20 14.66
CA HIS A 30 0.65 -1.81 14.35
C HIS A 30 -0.19 -1.21 15.48
N TYR A 31 -0.26 0.12 15.51
CA TYR A 31 -1.17 0.88 16.36
C TYR A 31 -2.56 0.98 15.73
N ASP A 32 -3.61 1.03 16.54
CA ASP A 32 -4.96 1.35 16.11
C ASP A 32 -5.34 2.79 16.49
N GLN A 33 -6.56 3.19 16.11
CA GLN A 33 -7.15 4.43 16.56
C GLN A 33 -7.18 4.50 18.10
N ASP A 34 -6.95 5.70 18.62
CA ASP A 34 -6.86 6.08 20.03
C ASP A 34 -5.63 5.57 20.79
N ASP A 35 -4.78 4.73 20.18
CA ASP A 35 -3.49 4.37 20.77
C ASP A 35 -2.59 5.61 20.93
N VAL A 36 -1.74 5.59 21.95
CA VAL A 36 -0.84 6.71 22.27
C VAL A 36 0.60 6.27 22.09
N ILE A 37 1.35 7.05 21.32
CA ILE A 37 2.79 6.91 21.13
C ILE A 37 3.48 7.99 21.98
N GLU A 38 4.13 7.56 23.06
CA GLU A 38 4.98 8.41 23.90
C GLU A 38 6.45 8.15 23.59
N THR A 39 7.17 9.17 23.14
CA THR A 39 8.56 9.01 22.71
C THR A 39 9.35 10.32 22.77
N VAL A 40 10.67 10.23 22.61
CA VAL A 40 11.56 11.38 22.45
C VAL A 40 11.84 11.60 20.97
N VAL A 41 11.42 12.74 20.45
CA VAL A 41 11.66 13.16 19.07
C VAL A 41 12.89 14.04 19.00
N LYS A 42 13.72 13.83 17.97
CA LYS A 42 14.79 14.74 17.55
C LYS A 42 14.35 15.52 16.31
N GLY A 43 14.23 16.84 16.43
CA GLY A 43 13.84 17.75 15.35
C GLY A 43 14.80 17.72 14.16
N VAL A 44 14.34 18.00 12.95
CA VAL A 44 15.18 18.00 11.74
C VAL A 44 16.10 19.22 11.70
N CYS A 45 15.53 20.43 11.78
CA CYS A 45 16.29 21.67 11.82
C CYS A 45 15.53 22.74 12.64
N PRO A 46 16.04 23.15 13.81
CA PRO A 46 17.24 22.65 14.51
C PRO A 46 17.08 21.23 15.07
N SER A 47 18.18 20.60 15.47
CA SER A 47 18.25 19.22 15.97
C SER A 47 17.82 19.04 17.44
N ASN A 48 16.89 19.87 17.90
CA ASN A 48 16.38 19.93 19.27
C ASN A 48 15.62 18.65 19.66
N LYS A 49 15.60 18.31 20.95
CA LYS A 49 14.84 17.17 21.46
C LYS A 49 13.60 17.61 22.20
N ALA A 50 12.52 16.85 22.08
CA ALA A 50 11.31 17.02 22.87
C ALA A 50 10.70 15.65 23.21
N LYS A 51 10.12 15.53 24.40
CA LYS A 51 9.20 14.43 24.72
C LYS A 51 7.85 14.78 24.08
N VAL A 52 7.25 13.84 23.37
CA VAL A 52 5.96 14.03 22.72
C VAL A 52 4.99 12.93 23.10
N ARG A 53 3.71 13.30 23.12
CA ARG A 53 2.58 12.37 23.23
C ARG A 53 1.71 12.51 21.98
N LEU A 54 1.71 11.48 21.15
CA LEU A 54 1.00 11.45 19.87
C LEU A 54 -0.17 10.48 19.98
N LYS A 55 -1.40 10.96 19.79
CA LYS A 55 -2.58 10.10 19.71
C LYS A 55 -2.79 9.67 18.27
N VAL A 56 -2.96 8.37 18.04
CA VAL A 56 -3.25 7.84 16.71
C VAL A 56 -4.72 8.10 16.39
N ASP A 57 -4.96 8.92 15.37
CA ASP A 57 -6.31 9.14 14.86
C ASP A 57 -6.72 8.02 13.91
N ARG A 58 -5.79 7.61 13.03
CA ARG A 58 -6.06 6.60 12.02
C ARG A 58 -4.80 5.94 11.49
N PHE A 59 -4.84 4.62 11.35
CA PHE A 59 -3.89 3.88 10.50
C PHE A 59 -4.25 4.07 9.02
N ILE A 60 -3.32 4.62 8.22
CA ILE A 60 -3.57 4.93 6.81
C ILE A 60 -3.24 3.74 5.92
N GLY A 61 -2.12 3.07 6.19
CA GLY A 61 -1.67 1.91 5.42
C GLY A 61 -0.22 1.57 5.71
N GLY A 62 0.23 0.44 5.15
CA GLY A 62 1.61 0.02 5.27
C GLY A 62 2.10 -0.67 4.00
N GLY A 63 3.30 -0.28 3.57
CA GLY A 63 4.02 -0.88 2.45
C GLY A 63 5.35 -1.46 2.90
N PHE A 64 6.24 -1.74 1.95
CA PHE A 64 7.57 -2.24 2.26
C PHE A 64 8.42 -1.21 3.02
N ALA A 65 8.21 0.10 2.82
CA ALA A 65 8.98 1.13 3.53
C ALA A 65 8.60 1.26 5.01
N GLY A 66 7.43 0.76 5.42
CA GLY A 66 6.91 0.96 6.76
C GLY A 66 5.40 1.17 6.78
N GLN A 67 4.92 1.72 7.89
CA GLN A 67 3.52 2.00 8.20
C GLN A 67 3.31 3.50 8.40
N VAL A 68 2.18 4.03 7.94
CA VAL A 68 1.83 5.46 8.07
C VAL A 68 0.57 5.63 8.89
N TYR A 69 0.62 6.60 9.81
CA TYR A 69 -0.44 6.96 10.73
C TYR A 69 -0.76 8.44 10.62
N ARG A 70 -2.05 8.79 10.68
CA ARG A 70 -2.48 10.14 11.00
C ARG A 70 -2.55 10.24 12.51
N VAL A 71 -1.85 11.22 13.09
CA VAL A 71 -1.77 11.40 14.54
C VAL A 71 -2.08 12.84 14.92
N GLN A 72 -2.64 13.03 16.11
CA GLN A 72 -2.76 14.33 16.75
C GLN A 72 -1.70 14.49 17.83
N LEU A 73 -0.97 15.62 17.82
CA LEU A 73 0.01 15.93 18.86
C LEU A 73 -0.71 16.43 20.13
N GLN A 74 -0.83 15.58 21.15
CA GLN A 74 -1.52 15.91 22.40
C GLN A 74 -0.65 16.75 23.35
N ASP A 75 0.63 16.44 23.44
CA ASP A 75 1.55 17.16 24.31
C ASP A 75 2.97 17.17 23.74
N ILE A 76 3.70 18.25 24.02
CA ILE A 76 5.10 18.42 23.63
C ILE A 76 5.86 19.16 24.73
N GLN A 77 6.89 18.51 25.26
CA GLN A 77 7.77 19.04 26.30
C GLN A 77 9.19 19.15 25.73
N PRO A 78 9.60 20.36 25.30
CA PRO A 78 10.96 20.61 24.85
C PRO A 78 11.97 20.27 25.95
N VAL A 79 13.07 19.61 25.59
CA VAL A 79 14.17 19.33 26.55
C VAL A 79 15.00 20.60 26.81
N HIS A 80 15.25 21.38 25.75
CA HIS A 80 15.98 22.66 25.83
C HIS A 80 15.29 23.74 24.99
N ALA A 81 14.98 23.43 23.73
CA ALA A 81 14.38 24.37 22.80
C ALA A 81 13.31 23.69 21.94
N LYS A 82 12.37 24.50 21.42
CA LYS A 82 11.23 24.01 20.64
C LYS A 82 11.69 23.32 19.34
N ILE A 83 10.89 22.37 18.87
CA ILE A 83 11.06 21.76 17.54
C ILE A 83 10.19 22.55 16.55
N ASN A 84 10.81 23.06 15.49
CA ASN A 84 10.11 23.85 14.48
C ASN A 84 9.03 23.00 13.77
N GLY A 85 7.82 23.55 13.65
CA GLY A 85 6.69 22.93 12.96
C GLY A 85 5.79 22.01 13.82
N LEU A 86 6.26 21.57 14.99
CA LEU A 86 5.44 20.80 15.94
C LEU A 86 4.69 21.71 16.89
N ARG A 87 3.36 21.63 16.90
CA ARG A 87 2.46 22.40 17.77
C ARG A 87 1.39 21.49 18.36
N LYS A 88 1.11 21.67 19.65
CA LYS A 88 0.04 20.96 20.36
C LYS A 88 -1.31 21.20 19.67
N GLY A 89 -2.10 20.14 19.53
CA GLY A 89 -3.43 20.15 18.91
C GLY A 89 -3.44 19.87 17.40
N GLU A 90 -2.30 20.05 16.72
CA GLU A 90 -2.18 19.86 15.27
C GLU A 90 -2.05 18.40 14.86
N VAL A 91 -2.31 18.14 13.58
CA VAL A 91 -2.30 16.81 12.96
C VAL A 91 -1.04 16.59 12.13
N TYR A 92 -0.48 15.40 12.25
CA TYR A 92 0.77 15.00 11.59
C TYR A 92 0.66 13.62 10.94
N ALA A 93 1.54 13.37 9.98
CA ALA A 93 1.81 12.04 9.46
C ALA A 93 2.99 11.41 10.23
N VAL A 94 2.78 10.25 10.84
CA VAL A 94 3.86 9.47 11.45
C VAL A 94 4.14 8.26 10.58
N LYS A 95 5.38 8.12 10.12
CA LYS A 95 5.84 6.94 9.35
C LYS A 95 6.83 6.14 10.19
N ILE A 96 6.54 4.86 10.42
CA ILE A 96 7.40 3.93 11.18
C ILE A 96 7.93 2.85 10.24
N GLY A 97 9.25 2.67 10.18
CA GLY A 97 9.97 1.84 9.18
C GLY A 97 9.75 0.32 9.19
N ARG A 98 8.72 -0.19 9.88
CA ARG A 98 8.40 -1.62 9.97
C ARG A 98 7.09 -1.94 9.23
N PRO A 99 7.07 -2.86 8.25
CA PRO A 99 5.84 -3.27 7.57
C PRO A 99 4.89 -3.99 8.54
N PRO A 100 3.57 -3.85 8.36
CA PRO A 100 2.59 -4.52 9.24
C PRO A 100 2.46 -6.01 8.91
N SER A 101 2.69 -6.36 7.64
CA SER A 101 2.68 -7.75 7.16
C SER A 101 4.00 -8.44 7.46
N SER A 102 3.93 -9.62 8.10
CA SER A 102 5.09 -10.47 8.35
C SER A 102 5.76 -10.93 7.05
N PHE A 103 4.98 -11.19 6.00
CA PHE A 103 5.50 -11.53 4.67
C PHE A 103 6.27 -10.35 4.06
N ALA A 104 5.69 -9.14 4.08
CA ALA A 104 6.34 -7.96 3.54
C ALA A 104 7.66 -7.63 4.27
N LEU A 105 7.66 -7.77 5.60
CA LEU A 105 8.86 -7.62 6.42
C LEU A 105 9.94 -8.66 6.07
N TRP A 106 9.56 -9.94 5.93
CA TRP A 106 10.49 -11.01 5.54
C TRP A 106 11.07 -10.77 4.14
N PHE A 107 10.22 -10.54 3.15
CA PHE A 107 10.61 -10.34 1.75
C PHE A 107 11.55 -9.14 1.60
N ARG A 108 11.21 -8.00 2.22
CA ARG A 108 12.10 -6.84 2.23
C ARG A 108 13.44 -7.18 2.88
N ASN A 109 13.45 -7.79 4.06
CA ASN A 109 14.71 -8.10 4.74
C ASN A 109 15.59 -9.06 3.94
N LEU A 110 14.99 -9.99 3.18
CA LEU A 110 15.73 -10.85 2.24
C LEU A 110 16.41 -10.03 1.15
N LEU A 111 15.70 -9.10 0.51
CA LEU A 111 16.29 -8.24 -0.53
C LEU A 111 17.43 -7.38 0.02
N TYR A 112 17.28 -6.81 1.22
CA TYR A 112 18.34 -6.03 1.86
C TYR A 112 19.53 -6.88 2.29
N PHE A 113 19.28 -8.14 2.69
CA PHE A 113 20.34 -9.08 2.97
C PHE A 113 21.16 -9.40 1.71
N ILE A 114 20.49 -9.64 0.57
CA ILE A 114 21.17 -9.86 -0.71
C ILE A 114 21.96 -8.61 -1.14
N ALA A 115 21.38 -7.43 -0.98
CA ALA A 115 21.98 -6.15 -1.37
C ALA A 115 23.16 -5.72 -0.49
N PHE A 116 22.95 -5.66 0.82
CA PHE A 116 23.82 -4.99 1.78
C PHE A 116 24.33 -5.90 2.89
N GLN A 117 23.95 -7.17 2.86
CA GLN A 117 24.25 -8.16 3.91
C GLN A 117 23.77 -7.68 5.28
N ALA A 118 22.68 -6.90 5.27
CA ALA A 118 22.12 -6.23 6.44
C ALA A 118 20.59 -6.16 6.34
N PRO A 119 19.88 -6.04 7.47
CA PRO A 119 18.45 -5.72 7.49
C PRO A 119 18.16 -4.31 6.95
N PHE A 120 16.87 -4.00 6.75
CA PHE A 120 16.44 -2.66 6.32
C PHE A 120 16.94 -1.57 7.26
N ALA A 121 17.88 -0.76 6.77
CA ALA A 121 18.63 0.15 7.63
C ALA A 121 17.79 1.26 8.28
N PRO A 122 16.86 1.94 7.57
CA PRO A 122 15.98 2.94 8.19
C PRO A 122 15.11 2.41 9.33
N GLN A 123 14.93 1.10 9.47
CA GLN A 123 14.24 0.53 10.63
C GLN A 123 15.14 0.51 11.89
N LEU A 124 16.43 0.24 11.76
CA LEU A 124 17.28 -0.11 12.90
C LEU A 124 18.32 0.96 13.25
N TYR A 125 18.79 1.73 12.28
CA TYR A 125 19.89 2.67 12.48
C TYR A 125 19.41 4.11 12.53
N ALA A 126 19.78 4.80 13.62
CA ALA A 126 19.46 6.22 13.81
C ALA A 126 20.01 7.09 12.68
N ALA A 127 21.22 6.79 12.20
CA ALA A 127 21.86 7.53 11.13
C ALA A 127 21.13 7.39 9.78
N ALA A 128 20.64 6.18 9.45
CA ALA A 128 19.82 5.95 8.25
C ALA A 128 18.48 6.69 8.33
N ALA A 129 17.81 6.60 9.49
CA ALA A 129 16.58 7.36 9.74
C ALA A 129 16.82 8.87 9.62
N ARG A 130 17.92 9.37 10.18
CA ARG A 130 18.27 10.79 10.16
C ARG A 130 18.63 11.27 8.76
N SER A 131 19.45 10.53 8.02
CA SER A 131 19.88 10.90 6.65
C SER A 131 18.70 11.16 5.73
N GLY A 132 17.71 10.24 5.72
CA GLY A 132 16.51 10.38 4.88
C GLY A 132 15.75 11.69 5.15
N THR A 133 15.55 12.07 6.42
CA THR A 133 14.86 13.33 6.76
C THR A 133 15.67 14.58 6.40
N LEU A 134 17.00 14.52 6.49
CA LEU A 134 17.88 15.63 6.10
C LEU A 134 17.87 15.82 4.58
N TRP A 135 17.98 14.73 3.81
CA TRP A 135 17.81 14.74 2.35
C TRP A 135 16.46 15.32 1.95
N GLN A 136 15.37 14.86 2.56
CA GLN A 136 14.02 15.38 2.28
C GLN A 136 13.93 16.89 2.55
N LYS A 137 14.48 17.38 3.67
CA LYS A 137 14.47 18.82 4.00
C LYS A 137 15.21 19.65 2.95
N LEU A 138 16.34 19.16 2.45
CA LEU A 138 17.14 19.82 1.42
C LEU A 138 16.45 19.75 0.04
N ILE A 139 15.89 18.59 -0.33
CA ILE A 139 15.12 18.43 -1.58
C ILE A 139 13.91 19.36 -1.58
N ARG A 140 13.19 19.48 -0.45
CA ARG A 140 12.07 20.42 -0.30
C ARG A 140 12.50 21.87 -0.54
N ARG A 141 13.71 22.27 -0.12
CA ARG A 141 14.24 23.60 -0.48
C ARG A 141 14.62 23.71 -1.95
N GLY A 142 15.12 22.64 -2.57
CA GLY A 142 15.29 22.58 -4.03
C GLY A 142 13.97 22.75 -4.78
N MET A 143 12.87 22.19 -4.25
CA MET A 143 11.54 22.33 -4.83
C MET A 143 11.06 23.79 -4.84
N LEU A 144 11.39 24.58 -3.81
CA LEU A 144 11.15 26.02 -3.83
C LEU A 144 11.88 26.71 -4.98
N VAL A 145 13.13 26.34 -5.24
CA VAL A 145 13.92 26.91 -6.33
C VAL A 145 13.32 26.54 -7.69
N THR A 146 12.91 25.29 -7.88
CA THR A 146 12.44 24.77 -9.17
C THR A 146 10.98 25.12 -9.49
N PHE A 147 10.11 25.14 -8.49
CA PHE A 147 8.66 25.30 -8.63
C PHE A 147 8.11 26.59 -7.99
N GLY A 148 8.95 27.38 -7.32
CA GLY A 148 8.54 28.64 -6.69
C GLY A 148 7.79 28.49 -5.36
N SER A 149 7.65 27.27 -4.83
CA SER A 149 6.95 27.04 -3.55
C SER A 149 7.46 25.80 -2.82
N GLU A 150 7.63 25.89 -1.50
CA GLU A 150 7.93 24.71 -0.68
C GLU A 150 6.69 23.84 -0.42
N ARG A 151 5.47 24.32 -0.73
CA ARG A 151 4.22 23.55 -0.50
C ARG A 151 4.08 22.35 -1.43
N VAL A 152 4.89 22.29 -2.49
CA VAL A 152 4.90 21.20 -3.47
C VAL A 152 5.66 19.96 -2.98
N ALA A 153 6.23 19.98 -1.77
CA ALA A 153 6.80 18.80 -1.12
C ALA A 153 6.49 18.81 0.38
N VAL A 154 6.15 17.64 0.91
CA VAL A 154 5.79 17.45 2.32
C VAL A 154 6.96 17.80 3.24
N ASP A 155 6.69 18.58 4.29
CA ASP A 155 7.73 18.88 5.28
C ASP A 155 8.00 17.71 6.24
N THR A 156 9.20 17.68 6.81
CA THR A 156 9.61 16.71 7.83
C THR A 156 10.10 17.44 9.09
N TYR A 157 9.60 17.00 10.24
CA TYR A 157 9.75 17.71 11.52
C TYR A 157 10.72 17.01 12.47
N GLY A 158 10.75 15.67 12.50
CA GLY A 158 11.67 14.96 13.40
C GLY A 158 11.73 13.45 13.19
N THR A 159 12.71 12.83 13.83
CA THR A 159 12.88 11.37 13.90
C THR A 159 12.80 10.88 15.35
N PHE A 160 12.34 9.65 15.54
CA PHE A 160 12.22 9.02 16.86
C PHE A 160 12.36 7.49 16.75
N TYR A 161 12.65 6.84 17.86
CA TYR A 161 12.63 5.38 17.94
C TYR A 161 11.36 4.92 18.63
N ASP A 162 10.63 4.01 17.98
CA ASP A 162 9.44 3.38 18.52
C ASP A 162 9.81 2.04 19.15
N THR A 163 9.62 1.93 20.46
CA THR A 163 9.97 0.70 21.22
C THR A 163 8.95 -0.41 21.06
N CYS A 164 7.69 -0.10 20.72
CA CYS A 164 6.64 -1.10 20.56
C CYS A 164 6.79 -1.87 19.25
N LEU A 165 7.01 -1.16 18.14
CA LEU A 165 7.25 -1.70 16.81
C LEU A 165 8.73 -1.97 16.55
N GLN A 166 9.63 -1.51 17.43
CA GLN A 166 11.08 -1.70 17.34
C GLN A 166 11.65 -1.16 16.02
N SER A 167 11.32 0.09 15.73
CA SER A 167 11.68 0.73 14.48
C SER A 167 11.87 2.21 14.67
N TRP A 168 12.84 2.79 13.96
CA TRP A 168 12.86 4.23 13.76
C TRP A 168 11.65 4.67 12.94
N GLY A 169 11.17 5.86 13.27
CA GLY A 169 10.11 6.55 12.57
C GLY A 169 10.41 8.04 12.40
N GLU A 170 9.55 8.69 11.66
CA GLU A 170 9.61 10.11 11.33
C GLU A 170 8.22 10.76 11.48
N ILE A 171 8.24 12.05 11.80
CA ILE A 171 7.06 12.91 11.87
C ILE A 171 7.13 13.90 10.71
N ASN A 172 6.11 13.85 9.86
CA ASN A 172 5.98 14.65 8.64
C ASN A 172 4.69 15.47 8.66
N GLU A 173 4.61 16.47 7.77
CA GLU A 173 3.38 17.21 7.50
C GLU A 173 2.27 16.25 7.04
N TRP A 174 1.08 16.42 7.62
CA TRP A 174 -0.12 15.74 7.14
C TRP A 174 -0.67 16.43 5.89
N ILE A 175 -0.96 15.66 4.85
CA ILE A 175 -1.54 16.17 3.61
C ILE A 175 -2.95 15.60 3.45
N ASP A 176 -3.96 16.46 3.61
CA ASP A 176 -5.31 16.15 3.14
C ASP A 176 -5.32 16.26 1.60
N GLY A 177 -5.04 15.13 0.94
CA GLY A 177 -4.88 15.07 -0.50
C GLY A 177 -5.47 13.80 -1.13
N ARG A 178 -5.69 13.88 -2.43
CA ARG A 178 -6.15 12.77 -3.29
C ARG A 178 -5.12 12.49 -4.39
N ASN A 179 -5.10 11.29 -4.97
CA ASN A 179 -4.12 10.96 -6.01
C ASN A 179 -4.25 11.83 -7.27
N TRP A 180 -5.37 11.70 -7.98
CA TRP A 180 -5.71 12.36 -9.25
C TRP A 180 -7.07 11.82 -9.73
N LYS A 181 -7.76 12.55 -10.59
CA LYS A 181 -9.05 12.15 -11.17
C LYS A 181 -8.84 11.38 -12.47
N PHE A 182 -9.58 10.29 -12.67
CA PHE A 182 -9.73 9.73 -14.02
C PHE A 182 -10.45 10.74 -14.89
N GLU A 183 -9.83 11.18 -15.98
CA GLU A 183 -10.35 12.19 -16.91
C GLU A 183 -10.77 11.51 -18.21
N ILE A 184 -11.95 11.87 -18.72
CA ILE A 184 -12.37 11.46 -20.06
C ILE A 184 -11.56 12.26 -21.07
N ASP A 185 -10.89 11.53 -21.96
CA ASP A 185 -10.04 12.09 -23.00
C ASP A 185 -10.41 11.44 -24.33
N ASP A 186 -11.08 12.22 -25.19
CA ASP A 186 -11.45 11.82 -26.53
C ASP A 186 -10.30 12.01 -27.54
N CYS A 187 -9.12 12.44 -27.08
CA CYS A 187 -7.89 12.63 -27.85
C CYS A 187 -6.69 11.91 -27.21
N VAL A 188 -6.88 10.72 -26.61
CA VAL A 188 -5.83 10.01 -25.86
C VAL A 188 -4.55 9.76 -26.66
N PHE A 189 -4.67 9.52 -27.97
CA PHE A 189 -3.53 9.33 -28.87
C PHE A 189 -2.71 10.60 -29.12
N GLN A 190 -3.28 11.77 -28.81
CA GLN A 190 -2.65 13.09 -28.93
C GLN A 190 -2.20 13.64 -27.57
N ARG A 191 -2.40 12.88 -26.48
CA ARG A 191 -2.10 13.31 -25.11
C ARG A 191 -0.61 13.63 -24.98
N GLY A 192 -0.31 14.87 -24.57
CA GLY A 192 1.07 15.36 -24.43
C GLY A 192 1.69 15.94 -25.70
N GLY A 193 0.94 16.00 -26.81
CA GLY A 193 1.32 16.72 -28.03
C GLY A 193 0.77 18.16 -28.08
N ASN A 194 1.17 18.90 -29.11
CA ASN A 194 0.66 20.26 -29.39
C ASN A 194 -0.87 20.25 -29.55
N GLY A 195 -1.58 21.08 -28.78
CA GLY A 195 -3.05 21.17 -28.79
C GLY A 195 -3.78 20.19 -27.86
N SER A 196 -3.06 19.42 -27.03
CA SER A 196 -3.68 18.56 -26.01
C SER A 196 -4.32 19.39 -24.89
N LYS A 197 -5.49 18.96 -24.41
CA LYS A 197 -6.18 19.60 -23.28
C LYS A 197 -5.37 19.38 -21.99
N PRO A 198 -5.16 20.42 -21.16
CA PRO A 198 -4.48 20.26 -19.88
C PRO A 198 -5.22 19.26 -18.98
N SER A 199 -4.54 18.19 -18.58
CA SER A 199 -5.11 17.10 -17.78
C SER A 199 -4.32 16.92 -16.48
N GLU A 200 -4.98 16.46 -15.41
CA GLU A 200 -4.31 16.09 -14.15
C GLU A 200 -3.25 15.02 -14.39
N TYR A 201 -3.52 14.08 -15.31
CA TYR A 201 -2.54 13.08 -15.73
C TYR A 201 -1.25 13.74 -16.26
N TRP A 202 -1.40 14.66 -17.22
CA TRP A 202 -0.25 15.28 -17.88
C TRP A 202 0.51 16.20 -16.95
N ASN A 203 -0.20 17.02 -16.18
CA ASN A 203 0.42 17.93 -15.22
C ASN A 203 1.14 17.18 -14.10
N LYS A 204 0.58 16.07 -13.59
CA LYS A 204 1.28 15.22 -12.63
C LYS A 204 2.52 14.58 -13.26
N ARG A 205 2.44 14.10 -14.51
CA ARG A 205 3.60 13.55 -15.23
C ARG A 205 4.70 14.58 -15.40
N LEU A 206 4.36 15.81 -15.78
CA LEU A 206 5.30 16.91 -15.94
C LEU A 206 5.94 17.30 -14.59
N PHE A 207 5.13 17.42 -13.54
CA PHE A 207 5.60 17.69 -12.18
C PHE A 207 6.58 16.61 -11.69
N MET A 208 6.24 15.33 -11.89
CA MET A 208 7.09 14.20 -11.52
C MET A 208 8.39 14.19 -12.33
N ASN A 209 8.34 14.42 -13.65
CA ASN A 209 9.56 14.52 -14.47
C ASN A 209 10.47 15.65 -14.00
N ARG A 210 9.91 16.84 -13.74
CA ARG A 210 10.68 17.99 -13.23
C ARG A 210 11.22 17.75 -11.82
N THR A 211 10.50 16.99 -11.00
CA THR A 211 10.98 16.48 -9.70
C THR A 211 12.17 15.54 -9.86
N VAL A 212 12.11 14.58 -10.79
CA VAL A 212 13.22 13.66 -11.12
C VAL A 212 14.45 14.45 -11.58
N GLN A 213 14.26 15.44 -12.45
CA GLN A 213 15.33 16.32 -12.92
C GLN A 213 15.99 17.08 -11.76
N LEU A 214 15.20 17.70 -10.87
CA LEU A 214 15.70 18.34 -9.67
C LEU A 214 16.50 17.38 -8.79
N CYS A 215 15.96 16.18 -8.52
CA CYS A 215 16.67 15.17 -7.74
C CYS A 215 18.02 14.82 -8.40
N HIS A 216 18.08 14.69 -9.72
CA HIS A 216 19.34 14.48 -10.43
C HIS A 216 20.29 15.67 -10.33
N GLU A 217 19.80 16.90 -10.46
CA GLU A 217 20.59 18.12 -10.31
C GLU A 217 21.23 18.24 -8.92
N MET A 218 20.46 17.90 -7.87
CA MET A 218 20.90 17.90 -6.47
C MET A 218 21.77 16.69 -6.10
N GLY A 219 21.91 15.69 -6.97
CA GLY A 219 22.63 14.44 -6.67
C GLY A 219 21.81 13.38 -5.92
N ALA A 220 20.51 13.59 -5.71
CA ALA A 220 19.58 12.64 -5.09
C ALA A 220 19.06 11.59 -6.09
N HIS A 221 19.96 10.94 -6.84
CA HIS A 221 19.61 10.04 -7.95
C HIS A 221 18.68 8.89 -7.54
N GLU A 222 18.93 8.27 -6.40
CA GLU A 222 18.16 7.10 -5.98
C GLU A 222 16.81 7.47 -5.34
N PHE A 223 16.71 8.70 -4.80
CA PHE A 223 15.44 9.30 -4.37
C PHE A 223 14.53 9.60 -5.55
N ALA A 224 15.10 9.99 -6.70
CA ALA A 224 14.35 10.29 -7.92
C ALA A 224 13.45 9.13 -8.38
N ARG A 225 13.85 7.88 -8.07
CA ARG A 225 13.06 6.67 -8.38
C ARG A 225 11.63 6.73 -7.83
N GLN A 226 11.40 7.38 -6.68
CA GLN A 226 10.05 7.53 -6.11
C GLN A 226 9.11 8.37 -7.00
N TYR A 227 9.66 9.08 -7.97
CA TYR A 227 8.95 9.98 -8.89
C TYR A 227 9.15 9.60 -10.37
N GLU A 228 9.89 8.53 -10.65
CA GLU A 228 10.08 8.02 -12.01
C GLU A 228 8.78 7.42 -12.52
N TRP A 229 8.20 8.04 -13.55
CA TRP A 229 6.85 7.72 -14.04
C TRP A 229 6.66 6.25 -14.40
N TRP A 230 7.62 5.68 -15.12
CA TRP A 230 7.55 4.29 -15.62
C TRP A 230 7.93 3.23 -14.58
N THR A 231 8.10 3.61 -13.32
CA THR A 231 8.11 2.63 -12.21
C THR A 231 6.71 2.06 -11.94
N ALA A 232 5.67 2.71 -12.49
CA ALA A 232 4.26 2.36 -12.36
C ALA A 232 3.69 2.37 -10.93
N LYS A 233 4.50 2.72 -9.92
CA LYS A 233 4.13 2.84 -8.51
C LYS A 233 4.50 4.18 -7.88
N SER A 234 5.11 5.07 -8.64
CA SER A 234 5.51 6.41 -8.18
C SER A 234 4.34 7.38 -8.10
N GLN A 235 3.24 7.10 -8.80
CA GLN A 235 2.10 8.00 -8.92
C GLN A 235 1.43 8.31 -7.57
N PRO A 236 1.24 7.36 -6.65
CA PRO A 236 0.71 7.65 -5.31
C PRO A 236 1.63 8.53 -4.45
N ASN A 237 2.91 8.66 -4.80
CA ASN A 237 3.86 9.55 -4.10
C ASN A 237 3.67 11.03 -4.46
N VAL A 238 2.71 11.37 -5.31
CA VAL A 238 2.31 12.76 -5.54
C VAL A 238 0.82 12.88 -5.32
N LEU A 239 0.42 13.65 -4.31
CA LEU A 239 -0.97 13.94 -4.01
C LEU A 239 -1.35 15.33 -4.50
N LYS A 240 -2.61 15.52 -4.84
CA LYS A 240 -3.24 16.82 -5.03
C LYS A 240 -3.96 17.22 -3.75
N ARG A 241 -3.53 18.33 -3.13
CA ARG A 241 -4.14 18.89 -1.92
C ARG A 241 -5.61 19.23 -2.15
N LEU A 242 -6.45 18.91 -1.17
CA LEU A 242 -7.85 19.34 -1.15
C LEU A 242 -7.92 20.84 -0.81
N GLY A 243 -8.93 21.55 -1.34
CA GLY A 243 -9.16 22.97 -1.06
C GLY A 243 -8.25 23.96 -1.80
N VAL A 244 -7.38 23.50 -2.72
CA VAL A 244 -6.60 24.36 -3.62
C VAL A 244 -7.33 24.47 -4.98
N ASN A 245 -7.13 25.59 -5.70
CA ASN A 245 -7.70 25.90 -7.03
C ASN A 245 -8.00 24.68 -7.91
N GLN A 246 -9.12 24.72 -8.65
CA GLN A 246 -9.61 23.59 -9.45
C GLN A 246 -8.74 23.25 -10.67
N ALA A 247 -7.75 24.08 -11.03
CA ALA A 247 -6.88 23.83 -12.18
C ALA A 247 -6.13 22.50 -12.05
N SER A 248 -5.86 21.83 -13.17
CA SER A 248 -5.27 20.49 -13.18
C SER A 248 -3.81 20.46 -12.68
N SER A 249 -3.11 21.59 -12.72
CA SER A 249 -1.73 21.77 -12.22
C SER A 249 -1.62 22.03 -10.72
N ASP A 250 -2.70 22.50 -10.09
CA ASP A 250 -2.60 23.13 -8.78
C ASP A 250 -2.63 22.09 -7.65
N GLY A 251 -1.92 22.41 -6.57
CA GLY A 251 -1.92 21.60 -5.35
C GLY A 251 -1.14 20.28 -5.42
N LEU A 252 -0.43 19.99 -6.52
CA LEU A 252 0.47 18.83 -6.62
C LEU A 252 1.58 18.90 -5.58
N THR A 253 1.68 17.86 -4.76
CA THR A 253 2.58 17.77 -3.62
C THR A 253 3.27 16.41 -3.61
N ALA A 254 4.59 16.43 -3.74
CA ALA A 254 5.45 15.27 -3.55
C ALA A 254 5.44 14.83 -2.08
N ILE A 255 5.12 13.56 -1.88
CA ILE A 255 5.12 12.87 -0.59
C ILE A 255 6.05 11.64 -0.70
N ASP A 256 6.49 11.14 0.45
CA ASP A 256 7.33 9.95 0.56
C ASP A 256 8.64 9.98 -0.25
N PHE A 257 9.72 10.38 0.40
CA PHE A 257 11.06 10.38 -0.18
C PHE A 257 11.84 9.10 0.12
N ARG A 258 11.21 8.06 0.69
CA ARG A 258 11.92 6.84 1.10
C ARG A 258 11.42 5.63 0.33
N ALA A 259 12.30 5.07 -0.50
CA ALA A 259 12.07 3.77 -1.10
C ALA A 259 11.92 2.68 -0.02
N GLY A 260 10.98 1.76 -0.22
CA GLY A 260 10.84 0.58 0.63
C GLY A 260 11.65 -0.62 0.17
N LEU A 261 12.01 -0.66 -1.11
CA LEU A 261 12.64 -1.79 -1.77
C LEU A 261 13.93 -1.36 -2.47
N VAL A 262 15.01 -2.06 -2.16
CA VAL A 262 16.27 -1.98 -2.87
C VAL A 262 16.11 -2.47 -4.31
N LEU A 263 16.86 -1.90 -5.24
CA LEU A 263 16.92 -2.38 -6.62
C LEU A 263 18.16 -3.24 -6.83
N LEU A 264 17.94 -4.52 -7.15
CA LEU A 264 18.98 -5.50 -7.45
C LEU A 264 19.16 -5.58 -8.97
N PRO A 265 20.38 -5.86 -9.47
CA PRO A 265 20.68 -5.83 -10.90
C PRO A 265 19.90 -6.85 -11.73
N PHE A 266 19.48 -7.96 -11.11
CA PHE A 266 18.74 -9.05 -11.74
C PHE A 266 17.24 -9.06 -11.37
N LEU A 267 16.76 -8.09 -10.59
CA LEU A 267 15.36 -8.02 -10.16
C LEU A 267 14.74 -6.65 -10.43
N PRO A 268 14.56 -6.27 -11.72
CA PRO A 268 13.82 -5.08 -12.09
C PRO A 268 12.34 -5.27 -11.69
N MET A 269 11.80 -4.32 -10.92
CA MET A 269 10.40 -4.36 -10.47
C MET A 269 9.48 -3.54 -11.38
N SER A 270 10.01 -2.97 -12.46
CA SER A 270 9.28 -2.16 -13.44
C SER A 270 10.12 -1.92 -14.70
N PRO A 271 9.53 -1.47 -15.83
CA PRO A 271 10.29 -1.12 -17.03
C PRO A 271 11.34 -0.02 -16.79
N ALA A 272 11.03 1.00 -15.98
CA ALA A 272 12.00 2.04 -15.64
C ALA A 272 13.22 1.51 -14.88
N ASP A 273 13.03 0.46 -14.06
CA ASP A 273 14.08 -0.08 -13.21
C ASP A 273 15.25 -0.63 -14.02
N PHE A 274 15.03 -1.17 -15.23
CA PHE A 274 16.13 -1.59 -16.12
C PHE A 274 17.08 -0.44 -16.43
N ARG A 275 16.53 0.71 -16.84
CA ARG A 275 17.31 1.92 -17.12
C ARG A 275 18.01 2.43 -15.86
N LEU A 276 17.33 2.38 -14.71
CA LEU A 276 17.90 2.83 -13.43
C LEU A 276 19.06 1.93 -12.97
N ILE A 277 18.95 0.62 -13.14
CA ILE A 277 20.01 -0.37 -12.87
C ILE A 277 21.21 -0.08 -13.77
N LEU A 278 21.00 0.02 -15.08
CA LEU A 278 22.09 0.30 -16.04
C LEU A 278 22.78 1.63 -15.73
N ALA A 279 22.01 2.69 -15.47
CA ALA A 279 22.56 3.99 -15.08
C ALA A 279 23.29 3.93 -13.73
N GLY A 280 22.82 3.12 -12.78
CA GLY A 280 23.49 2.86 -11.51
C GLY A 280 24.83 2.18 -11.71
N MET A 281 24.88 1.11 -12.51
CA MET A 281 26.12 0.39 -12.83
C MET A 281 27.12 1.29 -13.54
N ALA A 282 26.68 2.15 -14.46
CA ALA A 282 27.54 3.15 -15.10
C ALA A 282 28.15 4.17 -14.12
N ARG A 283 27.54 4.37 -12.95
CA ARG A 283 28.09 5.18 -11.85
C ARG A 283 28.89 4.37 -10.82
N GLY A 284 29.10 3.08 -11.04
CA GLY A 284 29.77 2.17 -10.11
C GLY A 284 28.88 1.62 -8.99
N SER A 285 27.55 1.73 -9.11
CA SER A 285 26.58 1.25 -8.12
C SER A 285 25.81 0.05 -8.66
N VAL A 286 26.22 -1.16 -8.27
CA VAL A 286 25.57 -2.42 -8.70
C VAL A 286 24.16 -2.56 -8.11
N VAL A 287 23.99 -2.05 -6.89
CA VAL A 287 22.73 -2.04 -6.16
C VAL A 287 22.33 -0.59 -5.90
N GLN A 288 21.04 -0.27 -6.02
CA GLN A 288 20.54 1.10 -5.81
C GLN A 288 19.57 1.15 -4.62
N PHE A 289 19.91 1.95 -3.60
CA PHE A 289 19.03 2.29 -2.47
C PHE A 289 19.50 3.53 -1.68
N ASP A 290 18.69 4.59 -1.75
CA ASP A 290 18.76 5.77 -0.87
C ASP A 290 20.12 6.50 -0.86
N ARG A 291 21.00 6.30 -1.84
CA ARG A 291 22.30 6.99 -1.96
C ARG A 291 22.19 8.25 -2.79
N GLY A 292 22.78 9.32 -2.27
CA GLY A 292 22.94 10.58 -2.99
C GLY A 292 24.41 10.99 -3.12
N ASP A 293 24.70 11.82 -4.12
CA ASP A 293 26.00 12.43 -4.34
C ASP A 293 26.09 13.76 -3.56
N LEU A 294 26.76 13.70 -2.41
CA LEU A 294 26.96 14.87 -1.54
C LEU A 294 27.81 15.97 -2.19
N ARG A 295 28.71 15.64 -3.13
CA ARG A 295 29.51 16.64 -3.85
C ARG A 295 28.64 17.42 -4.81
N ARG A 296 27.73 16.74 -5.50
CA ARG A 296 26.77 17.37 -6.40
C ARG A 296 25.76 18.21 -5.62
N LEU A 297 25.28 17.72 -4.48
CA LEU A 297 24.45 18.51 -3.56
C LEU A 297 25.16 19.78 -3.10
N GLU A 298 26.44 19.69 -2.72
CA GLU A 298 27.23 20.86 -2.32
C GLU A 298 27.32 21.91 -3.43
N LYS A 299 27.60 21.47 -4.66
CA LYS A 299 27.63 22.34 -5.84
C LYS A 299 26.28 23.03 -6.06
N TYR A 300 25.18 22.30 -5.92
CA TYR A 300 23.82 22.85 -6.05
C TYR A 300 23.54 23.90 -4.96
N ILE A 301 23.84 23.60 -3.70
CA ILE A 301 23.68 24.53 -2.57
C ILE A 301 24.51 25.80 -2.78
N ARG A 302 25.76 25.67 -3.27
CA ARG A 302 26.61 26.84 -3.57
C ARG A 302 26.03 27.71 -4.68
N ARG A 303 25.46 27.11 -5.73
CA ARG A 303 24.78 27.83 -6.82
C ARG A 303 23.53 28.59 -6.32
N HIS A 304 22.82 28.04 -5.33
CA HIS A 304 21.60 28.62 -4.75
C HIS A 304 21.82 29.10 -3.30
N ARG A 305 22.99 29.70 -3.02
CA ARG A 305 23.44 30.02 -1.67
C ARG A 305 22.46 30.88 -0.87
N THR A 306 21.81 31.84 -1.53
CA THR A 306 20.84 32.74 -0.87
C THR A 306 19.62 31.96 -0.40
N GLN A 307 19.11 31.04 -1.22
CA GLN A 307 17.96 30.21 -0.86
C GLN A 307 18.30 29.10 0.14
N PHE A 308 19.56 28.73 0.36
CA PHE A 308 19.94 27.64 1.28
C PHE A 308 20.66 28.12 2.56
N LYS A 309 20.74 29.43 2.80
CA LYS A 309 21.54 30.03 3.89
C LYS A 309 21.20 29.42 5.27
N ASP A 310 19.92 29.22 5.57
CA ASP A 310 19.41 28.64 6.81
C ASP A 310 19.58 27.12 6.92
N LEU A 311 19.77 26.43 5.78
CA LEU A 311 19.92 24.97 5.72
C LEU A 311 21.37 24.50 5.56
N PHE A 312 22.34 25.41 5.58
CA PHE A 312 23.75 25.00 5.57
C PHE A 312 24.15 24.08 6.74
N PRO A 313 23.69 24.33 7.99
CA PRO A 313 23.91 23.39 9.10
C PRO A 313 23.30 22.00 8.86
N VAL A 314 22.15 21.94 8.16
CA VAL A 314 21.49 20.67 7.78
C VAL A 314 22.35 19.88 6.81
N PHE A 315 22.95 20.54 5.81
CA PHE A 315 23.90 19.92 4.90
C PHE A 315 25.16 19.42 5.61
N GLN A 316 25.70 20.18 6.56
CA GLN A 316 26.84 19.74 7.37
C GLN A 316 26.51 18.51 8.22
N GLU A 317 25.35 18.49 8.89
CA GLU A 317 24.89 17.31 9.63
C GLU A 317 24.73 16.11 8.70
N LEU A 318 24.14 16.32 7.50
CA LEU A 318 23.93 15.25 6.52
C LEU A 318 25.24 14.58 6.11
N ARG A 319 26.31 15.36 5.85
CA ARG A 319 27.63 14.80 5.49
C ARG A 319 28.14 13.83 6.55
N ASN A 320 28.05 14.23 7.83
CA ASN A 320 28.54 13.42 8.94
C ASN A 320 27.66 12.17 9.14
N VAL A 321 26.34 12.34 9.05
CA VAL A 321 25.37 11.25 9.27
C VAL A 321 25.41 10.22 8.14
N GLU A 322 25.57 10.64 6.88
CA GLU A 322 25.75 9.72 5.75
C GLU A 322 27.01 8.87 5.92
N GLU A 323 28.14 9.46 6.33
CA GLU A 323 29.36 8.70 6.57
C GLU A 323 29.15 7.62 7.65
N ILE A 324 28.54 7.99 8.78
CA ILE A 324 28.20 7.05 9.86
C ILE A 324 27.27 5.95 9.34
N TYR A 325 26.24 6.32 8.59
CA TYR A 325 25.28 5.37 8.04
C TYR A 325 25.98 4.37 7.10
N ARG A 326 26.68 4.83 6.06
CA ARG A 326 27.26 3.96 5.03
C ARG A 326 28.40 3.09 5.55
N SER A 327 29.15 3.56 6.56
CA SER A 327 30.20 2.77 7.21
C SER A 327 29.70 1.85 8.32
N SER A 328 28.41 1.88 8.66
CA SER A 328 27.79 0.97 9.63
C SER A 328 27.26 -0.35 9.03
N LEU A 329 27.23 -0.45 7.70
CA LEU A 329 26.72 -1.61 6.97
C LEU A 329 27.86 -2.39 6.31
N PRO A 330 27.78 -3.73 6.23
CA PRO A 330 28.76 -4.52 5.50
C PRO A 330 28.85 -4.11 4.03
N ASP A 331 27.71 -4.02 3.33
CA ASP A 331 27.60 -3.43 1.98
C ASP A 331 28.78 -3.76 1.06
N ILE A 332 28.99 -5.06 0.85
CA ILE A 332 30.12 -5.58 0.08
C ILE A 332 30.08 -5.03 -1.36
N THR A 333 28.89 -4.72 -1.87
CA THR A 333 28.69 -4.18 -3.21
C THR A 333 29.36 -2.82 -3.45
N HIS A 334 29.57 -2.01 -2.40
CA HIS A 334 30.27 -0.72 -2.51
C HIS A 334 31.62 -0.70 -1.81
N HIS A 335 31.76 -1.41 -0.69
CA HIS A 335 33.02 -1.43 0.05
C HIS A 335 34.02 -2.43 -0.52
N GLY A 336 33.56 -3.51 -1.15
CA GLY A 336 34.40 -4.58 -1.70
C GLY A 336 35.36 -5.13 -0.65
N ILE A 337 36.63 -5.29 -1.03
CA ILE A 337 37.69 -5.80 -0.15
C ILE A 337 38.11 -4.81 0.95
N ARG A 338 37.67 -3.54 0.89
CA ARG A 338 38.08 -2.51 1.86
C ARG A 338 37.66 -2.83 3.28
N ILE A 339 36.59 -3.61 3.46
CA ILE A 339 36.15 -4.03 4.81
C ILE A 339 37.25 -4.82 5.53
N LEU A 340 38.07 -5.56 4.77
CA LEU A 340 39.16 -6.38 5.29
C LEU A 340 40.47 -5.58 5.45
N THR A 341 40.68 -4.56 4.61
CA THR A 341 41.95 -3.80 4.59
C THR A 341 41.90 -2.49 5.40
N ASP A 342 40.73 -1.84 5.48
CA ASP A 342 40.51 -0.60 6.22
C ASP A 342 40.00 -0.92 7.64
N SER A 343 40.92 -0.85 8.60
CA SER A 343 40.62 -1.18 10.00
C SER A 343 39.55 -0.28 10.64
N ILE A 344 39.43 0.97 10.19
CA ILE A 344 38.42 1.91 10.71
C ILE A 344 37.05 1.51 10.18
N LEU A 345 36.95 1.26 8.86
CA LEU A 345 35.72 0.79 8.24
C LEU A 345 35.27 -0.55 8.86
N GLY A 346 36.18 -1.52 8.98
CA GLY A 346 35.87 -2.81 9.60
C GLY A 346 35.30 -2.69 11.01
N ARG A 347 35.88 -1.83 11.86
CA ARG A 347 35.36 -1.55 13.22
C ARG A 347 33.96 -0.92 13.19
N ARG A 348 33.71 0.03 12.28
CA ARG A 348 32.38 0.67 12.14
C ARG A 348 31.32 -0.32 11.65
N VAL A 349 31.67 -1.22 10.72
CA VAL A 349 30.79 -2.28 10.22
C VAL A 349 30.44 -3.28 11.33
N ILE A 350 31.44 -3.69 12.13
CA ILE A 350 31.22 -4.55 13.31
C ILE A 350 30.27 -3.87 14.29
N ALA A 351 30.56 -2.62 14.66
CA ALA A 351 29.73 -1.86 15.60
C ALA A 351 28.29 -1.70 15.10
N GLY A 352 28.10 -1.37 13.82
CA GLY A 352 26.79 -1.26 13.19
C GLY A 352 26.06 -2.60 13.18
N THR A 353 26.70 -3.67 12.70
CA THR A 353 26.08 -5.01 12.67
C THR A 353 25.65 -5.46 14.07
N VAL A 354 26.50 -5.26 15.09
CA VAL A 354 26.19 -5.58 16.48
C VAL A 354 25.03 -4.74 17.02
N GLU A 355 24.98 -3.44 16.72
CA GLU A 355 23.83 -2.58 17.05
C GLU A 355 22.54 -3.10 16.39
N GLY A 356 22.61 -3.52 15.12
CA GLY A 356 21.48 -4.12 14.40
C GLY A 356 20.95 -5.40 15.06
N LEU A 357 21.86 -6.28 15.51
CA LEU A 357 21.50 -7.50 16.26
C LEU A 357 20.84 -7.16 17.61
N TYR A 358 21.37 -6.17 18.32
CA TYR A 358 20.84 -5.69 19.60
C TYR A 358 19.43 -5.10 19.43
N ARG A 359 19.22 -4.23 18.42
CA ARG A 359 17.91 -3.60 18.15
C ARG A 359 16.84 -4.56 17.67
N GLN A 360 17.22 -5.70 17.09
CA GLN A 360 16.29 -6.80 16.78
C GLN A 360 16.02 -7.73 17.99
N GLU A 361 16.55 -7.37 19.16
CA GLU A 361 16.54 -8.17 20.39
C GLU A 361 17.07 -9.60 20.18
N LEU A 362 18.02 -9.78 19.25
CA LEU A 362 18.70 -11.07 19.06
C LEU A 362 19.79 -11.29 20.11
N ILE A 363 20.35 -10.20 20.62
CA ILE A 363 21.37 -10.22 21.67
C ILE A 363 21.02 -9.23 22.78
N ASP A 364 21.46 -9.51 24.00
CA ASP A 364 21.40 -8.57 25.13
C ASP A 364 22.67 -7.72 25.24
N ASP A 365 22.70 -6.77 26.18
CA ASP A 365 23.83 -5.85 26.37
C ASP A 365 25.13 -6.57 26.76
N ALA A 366 25.05 -7.67 27.53
CA ALA A 366 26.21 -8.45 27.92
C ALA A 366 26.79 -9.24 26.73
N CYS A 367 25.95 -9.79 25.86
CA CYS A 367 26.37 -10.46 24.63
C CYS A 367 26.92 -9.45 23.62
N ARG A 368 26.28 -8.28 23.50
CA ARG A 368 26.74 -7.15 22.69
C ARG A 368 28.20 -6.80 23.02
N GLN A 369 28.52 -6.54 24.29
CA GLN A 369 29.89 -6.24 24.73
C GLN A 369 30.88 -7.36 24.39
N ARG A 370 30.48 -8.63 24.63
CA ARG A 370 31.33 -9.80 24.33
C ARG A 370 31.61 -9.99 22.84
N ILE A 371 30.63 -9.70 21.97
CA ILE A 371 30.79 -9.79 20.51
C ILE A 371 31.67 -8.64 20.01
N THR A 372 31.45 -7.41 20.49
CA THR A 372 32.27 -6.25 20.11
C THR A 372 33.74 -6.42 20.51
N ALA A 373 34.02 -7.08 21.65
CA ALA A 373 35.38 -7.30 22.13
C ALA A 373 36.14 -8.44 21.42
N SER A 374 35.48 -9.28 20.62
CA SER A 374 36.12 -10.48 20.04
C SER A 374 35.71 -10.69 18.57
N PRO A 375 36.66 -10.57 17.62
CA PRO A 375 36.41 -10.82 16.21
C PRO A 375 35.92 -12.25 15.93
N LEU A 376 36.40 -13.25 16.67
CA LEU A 376 35.96 -14.64 16.54
C LEU A 376 34.48 -14.80 16.92
N ARG A 377 34.03 -14.17 18.01
CA ARG A 377 32.62 -14.20 18.42
C ARG A 377 31.73 -13.43 17.44
N PHE A 378 32.24 -12.34 16.88
CA PHE A 378 31.57 -11.63 15.79
C PHE A 378 31.40 -12.51 14.55
N GLY A 379 32.48 -13.17 14.11
CA GLY A 379 32.44 -14.11 12.98
C GLY A 379 31.43 -15.23 13.21
N PHE A 380 31.42 -15.84 14.39
CA PHE A 380 30.44 -16.87 14.75
C PHE A 380 28.99 -16.35 14.75
N ALA A 381 28.75 -15.18 15.37
CA ALA A 381 27.42 -14.56 15.36
C ALA A 381 26.96 -14.23 13.93
N GLY A 382 27.88 -13.78 13.07
CA GLY A 382 27.67 -13.56 11.65
C GLY A 382 27.24 -14.85 10.94
N LEU A 383 28.04 -15.92 11.04
CA LEU A 383 27.75 -17.23 10.43
C LEU A 383 26.38 -17.78 10.86
N VAL A 384 26.07 -17.72 12.15
CA VAL A 384 24.76 -18.17 12.66
C VAL A 384 23.64 -17.28 12.12
N SER A 385 23.84 -15.96 12.01
CA SER A 385 22.79 -15.05 11.53
C SER A 385 22.41 -15.24 10.06
N VAL A 386 23.32 -15.82 9.25
CA VAL A 386 23.10 -16.09 7.82
C VAL A 386 22.21 -17.31 7.61
N ILE A 387 22.16 -18.25 8.56
CA ILE A 387 21.33 -19.46 8.46
C ILE A 387 19.85 -19.04 8.33
N PRO A 388 19.19 -19.28 7.18
CA PRO A 388 17.83 -18.84 6.96
C PRO A 388 16.87 -19.42 8.01
N LEU A 389 15.93 -18.59 8.47
CA LEU A 389 14.86 -18.92 9.43
C LEU A 389 15.35 -19.28 10.85
N ILE A 390 16.27 -20.23 10.98
CA ILE A 390 16.72 -20.82 12.25
C ILE A 390 17.84 -19.98 12.88
N GLY A 391 18.68 -19.33 12.09
CA GLY A 391 19.84 -18.58 12.56
C GLY A 391 19.52 -17.51 13.60
N LYS A 392 18.49 -16.68 13.32
CA LYS A 392 18.02 -15.66 14.27
C LYS A 392 17.48 -16.25 15.56
N PHE A 393 16.80 -17.40 15.47
CA PHE A 393 16.28 -18.09 16.64
C PHE A 393 17.41 -18.64 17.52
N LEU A 394 18.41 -19.30 16.91
CA LEU A 394 19.60 -19.81 17.62
C LEU A 394 20.42 -18.67 18.24
N LEU A 395 20.64 -17.60 17.49
CA LEU A 395 21.36 -16.44 18.00
C LEU A 395 20.64 -15.83 19.20
N ARG A 396 19.30 -15.78 19.18
CA ARG A 396 18.50 -15.31 20.31
C ARG A 396 18.57 -16.25 21.51
N LEU A 397 18.60 -17.56 21.29
CA LEU A 397 18.79 -18.57 22.36
C LEU A 397 20.17 -18.54 23.02
N VAL A 398 21.20 -18.04 22.35
CA VAL A 398 22.56 -17.96 22.93
C VAL A 398 22.88 -16.55 23.41
N GLY A 399 22.35 -15.55 22.72
CA GLY A 399 22.72 -14.15 22.87
C GLY A 399 21.83 -13.31 23.76
N ASN A 400 20.61 -13.76 24.11
CA ASN A 400 19.67 -12.96 24.89
C ASN A 400 19.18 -13.74 26.13
N ARG A 401 19.76 -13.44 27.30
CA ARG A 401 19.44 -14.13 28.57
C ARG A 401 17.96 -14.08 28.92
N ARG A 402 17.31 -12.94 28.66
CA ARG A 402 15.87 -12.75 28.92
C ARG A 402 15.03 -13.71 28.06
N TYR A 403 15.39 -13.87 26.79
CA TYR A 403 14.74 -14.84 25.90
C TYR A 403 15.02 -16.29 26.31
N VAL A 404 16.23 -16.61 26.75
CA VAL A 404 16.57 -17.96 27.25
C VAL A 404 15.72 -18.32 28.46
N SER A 405 15.63 -17.41 29.44
CA SER A 405 14.78 -17.61 30.61
C SER A 405 13.30 -17.74 30.22
N HIS A 406 12.85 -16.99 29.22
CA HIS A 406 11.51 -17.15 28.65
C HIS A 406 11.28 -18.55 28.07
N VAL A 407 12.17 -19.05 27.22
CA VAL A 407 12.05 -20.38 26.60
C VAL A 407 12.12 -21.49 27.65
N LYS A 408 13.07 -21.41 28.59
CA LYS A 408 13.15 -22.34 29.73
C LYS A 408 11.85 -22.33 30.54
N SER A 409 11.31 -21.16 30.84
CA SER A 409 10.04 -21.06 31.58
C SER A 409 8.86 -21.67 30.82
N CYS A 410 8.81 -21.50 29.48
CA CYS A 410 7.82 -22.17 28.65
C CYS A 410 7.95 -23.70 28.67
N LEU A 411 9.18 -24.24 28.72
CA LEU A 411 9.41 -25.70 28.71
C LEU A 411 9.17 -26.35 30.08
N PHE A 412 9.60 -25.69 31.16
CA PHE A 412 9.64 -26.30 32.50
C PHE A 412 8.51 -25.84 33.43
N HIS A 413 7.83 -24.72 33.15
CA HIS A 413 6.76 -24.20 34.01
C HIS A 413 5.42 -24.15 33.28
N ARG A 414 4.56 -25.15 33.51
CA ARG A 414 3.21 -25.25 32.90
C ARG A 414 2.37 -23.98 33.07
N LYS A 415 2.41 -23.34 34.25
CA LYS A 415 1.71 -22.07 34.52
C LYS A 415 2.22 -20.94 33.62
N TYR A 416 3.53 -20.87 33.39
CA TYR A 416 4.14 -19.88 32.51
C TYR A 416 3.77 -20.14 31.04
N LEU A 417 3.86 -21.40 30.59
CA LEU A 417 3.45 -21.80 29.25
C LEU A 417 1.98 -21.44 28.97
N TYR A 418 1.09 -21.70 29.93
CA TYR A 418 -0.32 -21.33 29.82
C TYR A 418 -0.51 -19.81 29.67
N ARG A 419 0.17 -19.00 30.50
CA ARG A 419 0.16 -17.52 30.37
C ARG A 419 0.64 -17.08 29.00
N TYR A 420 1.77 -17.63 28.52
CA TYR A 420 2.32 -17.32 27.20
C TYR A 420 1.35 -17.68 26.07
N LEU A 421 0.77 -18.89 26.08
CA LEU A 421 -0.19 -19.32 25.06
C LEU A 421 -1.45 -18.43 25.08
N LYS A 422 -1.88 -17.96 26.26
CA LYS A 422 -3.03 -17.06 26.40
C LYS A 422 -2.74 -15.66 25.85
N VAL A 423 -1.54 -15.13 26.06
CA VAL A 423 -1.08 -13.87 25.43
C VAL A 423 -0.97 -14.02 23.92
N LYS A 424 -0.39 -15.13 23.45
CA LYS A 424 -0.26 -15.41 22.01
C LYS A 424 -1.64 -15.52 21.35
N GLN A 425 -2.58 -16.19 22.02
CA GLN A 425 -3.98 -16.23 21.62
C GLN A 425 -4.59 -14.82 21.55
N ALA A 426 -4.40 -13.99 22.59
CA ALA A 426 -4.94 -12.64 22.60
C ALA A 426 -4.41 -11.79 21.45
N GLY A 427 -3.11 -11.87 21.16
CA GLY A 427 -2.49 -11.18 20.03
C GLY A 427 -3.02 -11.65 18.67
N ILE A 428 -3.23 -12.96 18.46
CA ILE A 428 -3.85 -13.48 17.22
C ILE A 428 -5.31 -13.04 17.11
N LEU A 429 -6.07 -13.08 18.20
CA LEU A 429 -7.46 -12.65 18.24
C LEU A 429 -7.61 -11.15 17.95
N LEU A 430 -6.66 -10.33 18.40
CA LEU A 430 -6.60 -8.90 18.06
C LEU A 430 -6.43 -8.71 16.55
N GLU A 431 -5.54 -9.49 15.91
CA GLU A 431 -5.35 -9.48 14.46
C GLU A 431 -6.58 -9.99 13.70
N TRP A 432 -7.30 -10.98 14.26
CA TRP A 432 -8.56 -11.46 13.71
C TRP A 432 -9.65 -10.39 13.78
N GLN A 433 -9.70 -9.60 14.86
CA GLN A 433 -10.58 -8.45 14.98
C GLN A 433 -10.26 -7.40 13.91
N ARG A 434 -8.97 -7.04 13.79
CA ARG A 434 -8.48 -6.04 12.83
C ARG A 434 -8.77 -6.41 11.38
N SER A 435 -8.65 -7.69 11.03
CA SER A 435 -8.89 -8.19 9.68
C SER A 435 -10.36 -8.55 9.40
N ASP A 436 -11.28 -8.24 10.32
CA ASP A 436 -12.70 -8.62 10.26
C ASP A 436 -12.91 -10.12 10.01
N ARG A 437 -12.02 -10.94 10.56
CA ARG A 437 -12.01 -12.40 10.44
C ARG A 437 -13.04 -13.08 11.34
N ALA A 438 -13.42 -12.42 12.44
CA ALA A 438 -14.42 -12.88 13.40
C ALA A 438 -15.09 -11.67 14.08
N CYS A 439 -16.38 -11.81 14.44
CA CYS A 439 -17.09 -10.78 15.19
C CYS A 439 -16.62 -10.68 16.66
N SER A 440 -16.80 -9.52 17.30
CA SER A 440 -16.40 -9.29 18.70
C SER A 440 -16.94 -10.34 19.67
N LYS A 441 -18.21 -10.76 19.49
CA LYS A 441 -18.82 -11.83 20.28
C LYS A 441 -18.07 -13.17 20.15
N ARG A 442 -17.70 -13.54 18.92
CA ARG A 442 -16.93 -14.77 18.69
C ARG A 442 -15.53 -14.66 19.26
N ILE A 443 -14.86 -13.52 19.05
CA ILE A 443 -13.52 -13.27 19.61
C ILE A 443 -13.53 -13.44 21.12
N TYR A 444 -14.50 -12.85 21.81
CA TYR A 444 -14.65 -13.00 23.25
C TYR A 444 -14.86 -14.46 23.68
N ASN A 445 -15.70 -15.21 22.95
CA ASN A 445 -15.90 -16.64 23.23
C ASN A 445 -14.64 -17.47 22.99
N LEU A 446 -13.87 -17.16 21.95
CA LEU A 446 -12.61 -17.83 21.66
C LEU A 446 -11.57 -17.52 22.74
N LEU A 447 -11.52 -16.28 23.23
CA LEU A 447 -10.66 -15.88 24.35
C LEU A 447 -10.94 -16.69 25.62
N LYS A 448 -12.22 -17.00 25.91
CA LYS A 448 -12.62 -17.83 27.06
C LYS A 448 -12.28 -19.32 26.89
N CYS A 449 -12.20 -19.82 25.64
CA CYS A 449 -11.98 -21.24 25.35
C CYS A 449 -10.71 -21.47 24.50
N PRO A 450 -9.51 -21.51 25.13
CA PRO A 450 -8.23 -21.63 24.42
C PRO A 450 -8.11 -22.83 23.48
N LEU A 451 -8.62 -24.01 23.88
CA LEU A 451 -8.54 -25.22 23.06
C LEU A 451 -9.28 -25.04 21.73
N ARG A 452 -10.49 -24.49 21.77
CA ARG A 452 -11.31 -24.21 20.59
C ARG A 452 -10.64 -23.20 19.68
N PHE A 453 -10.00 -22.19 20.25
CA PHE A 453 -9.23 -21.21 19.50
C PHE A 453 -8.06 -21.86 18.74
N TRP A 454 -7.21 -22.63 19.42
CA TRP A 454 -6.03 -23.22 18.79
C TRP A 454 -6.37 -24.22 17.68
N ILE A 455 -7.40 -25.05 17.88
CA ILE A 455 -7.89 -25.95 16.82
C ILE A 455 -8.34 -25.14 15.60
N GLN A 456 -9.08 -24.05 15.81
CA GLN A 456 -9.58 -23.22 14.72
C GLN A 456 -8.44 -22.47 14.00
N ASP A 457 -7.46 -21.93 14.75
CA ASP A 457 -6.31 -21.24 14.18
C ASP A 457 -5.44 -22.19 13.32
N ILE A 458 -5.22 -23.42 13.77
CA ILE A 458 -4.46 -24.42 13.01
C ILE A 458 -5.22 -24.85 11.74
N LEU A 459 -6.50 -25.20 11.86
CA LEU A 459 -7.27 -25.74 10.74
C LEU A 459 -7.65 -24.68 9.71
N PHE A 460 -7.97 -23.46 10.15
CA PHE A 460 -8.57 -22.42 9.30
C PHE A 460 -7.87 -21.06 9.36
N GLY A 461 -6.91 -20.85 10.26
CA GLY A 461 -6.22 -19.56 10.44
C GLY A 461 -5.44 -19.12 9.19
N TRP A 462 -4.98 -20.08 8.37
CA TRP A 462 -4.29 -19.83 7.11
C TRP A 462 -5.21 -19.36 5.96
N LEU A 463 -6.53 -19.57 6.06
CA LEU A 463 -7.48 -19.09 5.05
C LEU A 463 -7.53 -17.56 5.03
N PRO A 464 -7.92 -16.92 3.91
CA PRO A 464 -8.18 -15.49 3.90
C PRO A 464 -9.29 -15.09 4.89
N PRO A 465 -9.23 -13.89 5.52
CA PRO A 465 -10.14 -13.50 6.61
C PRO A 465 -11.63 -13.68 6.30
N LYS A 466 -12.07 -13.28 5.11
CA LYS A 466 -13.47 -13.38 4.68
C LYS A 466 -13.96 -14.82 4.52
N TRP A 467 -13.11 -15.71 3.98
CA TRP A 467 -13.41 -17.13 3.81
C TRP A 467 -13.46 -17.84 5.16
N HIS A 468 -12.50 -17.54 6.02
CA HIS A 468 -12.51 -18.03 7.39
C HIS A 468 -13.81 -17.62 8.10
N ARG A 469 -14.20 -16.34 8.04
CA ARG A 469 -15.44 -15.87 8.67
C ARG A 469 -16.68 -16.55 8.09
N PHE A 470 -16.73 -16.72 6.76
CA PHE A 470 -17.82 -17.41 6.08
C PHE A 470 -17.99 -18.85 6.60
N LEU A 471 -16.90 -19.61 6.76
CA LEU A 471 -16.95 -20.97 7.29
C LEU A 471 -17.20 -21.01 8.80
N ALA A 472 -16.65 -20.06 9.55
CA ALA A 472 -16.71 -20.05 11.01
C ALA A 472 -18.03 -19.52 11.57
N GLU A 473 -18.73 -18.63 10.87
CA GLU A 473 -19.93 -17.92 11.34
C GLU A 473 -21.14 -18.16 10.42
N PRO A 474 -22.01 -19.15 10.71
CA PRO A 474 -23.16 -19.49 9.86
C PRO A 474 -24.12 -18.32 9.61
N ARG A 475 -24.35 -17.46 10.61
CA ARG A 475 -25.18 -16.25 10.46
C ARG A 475 -24.57 -15.24 9.49
N TYR A 476 -23.26 -15.06 9.54
CA TYR A 476 -22.56 -14.21 8.59
C TYR A 476 -22.63 -14.81 7.19
N ALA A 477 -22.38 -16.12 7.05
CA ALA A 477 -22.50 -16.82 5.77
C ALA A 477 -23.90 -16.65 5.16
N TRP A 478 -24.94 -16.92 5.94
CA TRP A 478 -26.33 -16.76 5.51
C TRP A 478 -26.66 -15.32 5.13
N ASN A 479 -26.26 -14.33 5.94
CA ASN A 479 -26.46 -12.92 5.62
C ASN A 479 -25.71 -12.50 4.36
N ARG A 480 -24.50 -13.01 4.14
CA ARG A 480 -23.73 -12.76 2.91
C ARG A 480 -24.38 -13.42 1.71
N ILE A 481 -24.86 -14.66 1.82
CA ILE A 481 -25.62 -15.33 0.74
C ILE A 481 -26.90 -14.55 0.43
N LYS A 482 -27.70 -14.22 1.45
CA LYS A 482 -28.92 -13.41 1.32
C LYS A 482 -28.63 -12.05 0.70
N HIS A 483 -27.50 -11.42 1.05
CA HIS A 483 -27.07 -10.19 0.43
C HIS A 483 -26.64 -10.40 -1.03
N ILE A 484 -25.80 -11.39 -1.34
CA ILE A 484 -25.31 -11.67 -2.69
C ILE A 484 -26.47 -11.98 -3.65
N ILE A 485 -27.48 -12.72 -3.19
CA ILE A 485 -28.66 -13.07 -3.99
C ILE A 485 -29.69 -11.93 -4.00
N GLY A 486 -30.02 -11.39 -2.83
CA GLY A 486 -31.07 -10.38 -2.69
C GLY A 486 -30.70 -9.01 -3.25
N TYR A 487 -29.41 -8.66 -3.27
CA TYR A 487 -28.97 -7.35 -3.73
C TYR A 487 -29.20 -7.12 -5.23
N PRO A 488 -28.81 -8.02 -6.17
CA PRO A 488 -29.17 -7.87 -7.57
C PRO A 488 -30.68 -7.86 -7.80
N ILE A 489 -31.45 -8.67 -7.06
CA ILE A 489 -32.92 -8.70 -7.16
C ILE A 489 -33.50 -7.33 -6.77
N LYS A 490 -33.09 -6.77 -5.62
CA LYS A 490 -33.52 -5.43 -5.20
C LYS A 490 -33.10 -4.36 -6.19
N LEU A 491 -31.86 -4.43 -6.69
CA LEU A 491 -31.36 -3.50 -7.70
C LEU A 491 -32.18 -3.60 -9.01
N TYR A 492 -32.63 -4.78 -9.40
CA TYR A 492 -33.44 -4.95 -10.62
C TYR A 492 -34.91 -4.52 -10.46
N PHE A 493 -35.57 -4.88 -9.36
CA PHE A 493 -37.01 -4.70 -9.20
C PHE A 493 -37.41 -3.43 -8.42
N ASN A 494 -36.60 -2.94 -7.47
CA ASN A 494 -36.97 -1.81 -6.62
C ASN A 494 -36.38 -0.48 -7.14
N PRO A 495 -37.20 0.46 -7.65
CA PRO A 495 -36.72 1.75 -8.15
C PRO A 495 -36.14 2.64 -7.05
N VAL A 496 -36.78 2.71 -5.87
CA VAL A 496 -36.30 3.53 -4.74
C VAL A 496 -34.92 3.06 -4.29
N PHE A 497 -34.75 1.74 -4.15
CA PHE A 497 -33.45 1.17 -3.79
C PHE A 497 -32.35 1.48 -4.82
N ARG A 498 -32.66 1.50 -6.12
CA ARG A 498 -31.69 1.89 -7.16
C ARG A 498 -31.26 3.34 -7.04
N GLU A 499 -32.22 4.23 -6.81
CA GLU A 499 -31.94 5.66 -6.65
C GLU A 499 -31.07 5.88 -5.41
N GLU A 500 -31.47 5.36 -4.24
CA GLU A 500 -30.69 5.43 -3.01
C GLU A 500 -29.29 4.85 -3.17
N TRP A 501 -29.19 3.71 -3.85
CA TRP A 501 -27.91 3.07 -4.11
C TRP A 501 -26.97 3.96 -4.92
N LEU A 502 -27.47 4.58 -6.00
CA LEU A 502 -26.68 5.49 -6.82
C LEU A 502 -26.35 6.80 -6.05
N LEU A 503 -27.29 7.32 -5.26
CA LEU A 503 -27.07 8.47 -4.38
C LEU A 503 -25.93 8.22 -3.39
N ASP A 504 -25.94 7.06 -2.73
CA ASP A 504 -24.92 6.69 -1.74
C ASP A 504 -23.56 6.49 -2.39
N MET A 505 -23.51 5.86 -3.56
CA MET A 505 -22.27 5.77 -4.34
C MET A 505 -21.73 7.15 -4.72
N VAL A 506 -22.57 8.06 -5.19
CA VAL A 506 -22.16 9.43 -5.56
C VAL A 506 -21.68 10.20 -4.34
N LYS A 507 -22.35 10.09 -3.19
CA LYS A 507 -21.92 10.70 -1.93
C LYS A 507 -20.58 10.15 -1.45
N GLU A 508 -20.36 8.84 -1.55
CA GLU A 508 -19.08 8.21 -1.23
C GLU A 508 -17.99 8.67 -2.20
N GLY A 509 -18.24 8.62 -3.51
CA GLY A 509 -17.30 9.07 -4.54
C GLY A 509 -16.91 10.54 -4.40
N HIS A 510 -17.84 11.39 -3.99
CA HIS A 510 -17.57 12.79 -3.70
C HIS A 510 -16.70 12.95 -2.45
N ARG A 511 -16.98 12.21 -1.36
CA ARG A 511 -16.11 12.19 -0.16
C ARG A 511 -14.69 11.69 -0.47
N GLU A 512 -14.56 10.76 -1.40
CA GLU A 512 -13.27 10.25 -1.89
C GLU A 512 -12.58 11.20 -2.90
N GLY A 513 -13.22 12.31 -3.27
CA GLY A 513 -12.69 13.29 -4.22
C GLY A 513 -12.69 12.84 -5.68
N MET A 514 -13.45 11.78 -6.02
CA MET A 514 -13.62 11.30 -7.41
C MET A 514 -14.52 12.23 -8.25
N LEU A 515 -15.39 13.00 -7.59
CA LEU A 515 -16.36 13.93 -8.16
C LEU A 515 -16.19 15.33 -7.57
N SER A 516 -16.18 16.39 -8.40
CA SER A 516 -16.39 17.76 -7.93
C SER A 516 -17.84 17.99 -7.49
N ASP A 517 -18.10 19.13 -6.85
CA ASP A 517 -19.46 19.54 -6.48
C ASP A 517 -20.37 19.65 -7.70
N ASP A 518 -19.87 20.25 -8.79
CA ASP A 518 -20.63 20.39 -10.04
C ASP A 518 -20.94 19.01 -10.65
N GLU A 519 -19.95 18.12 -10.71
CA GLU A 519 -20.12 16.76 -11.26
C GLU A 519 -21.13 15.96 -10.44
N LYS A 520 -21.08 16.09 -9.11
CA LYS A 520 -22.06 15.49 -8.20
C LYS A 520 -23.46 16.03 -8.50
N GLN A 521 -23.65 17.35 -8.55
CA GLN A 521 -24.96 17.95 -8.81
C GLN A 521 -25.52 17.52 -10.17
N MET A 522 -24.68 17.47 -11.21
CA MET A 522 -25.09 16.99 -12.54
C MET A 522 -25.55 15.54 -12.50
N ILE A 523 -24.85 14.64 -11.79
CA ILE A 523 -25.27 13.24 -11.66
C ILE A 523 -26.59 13.15 -10.89
N LEU A 524 -26.73 13.89 -9.78
CA LEU A 524 -27.93 13.90 -8.94
C LEU A 524 -29.16 14.40 -9.71
N HIS A 525 -29.00 15.40 -10.57
CA HIS A 525 -30.08 15.93 -11.40
C HIS A 525 -30.65 14.88 -12.38
N HIS A 526 -29.80 14.00 -12.90
CA HIS A 526 -30.18 12.99 -13.90
C HIS A 526 -30.49 11.60 -13.29
N ILE A 527 -30.49 11.42 -11.97
CA ILE A 527 -30.69 10.09 -11.35
C ILE A 527 -32.00 9.40 -11.76
N LYS A 528 -33.05 10.20 -11.98
CA LYS A 528 -34.38 9.71 -12.37
C LYS A 528 -34.52 9.48 -13.87
N ASP A 529 -33.46 9.70 -14.64
CA ASP A 529 -33.49 9.49 -16.09
C ASP A 529 -33.78 8.02 -16.42
N PRO A 530 -34.78 7.72 -17.27
CA PRO A 530 -35.12 6.35 -17.68
C PRO A 530 -33.92 5.56 -18.20
N TYR A 531 -32.98 6.21 -18.88
CA TYR A 531 -31.78 5.57 -19.43
C TYR A 531 -30.83 5.07 -18.33
N ILE A 532 -30.64 5.87 -17.27
CA ILE A 532 -29.83 5.47 -16.11
C ILE A 532 -30.50 4.31 -15.37
N GLN A 533 -31.82 4.32 -15.27
CA GLN A 533 -32.57 3.21 -14.66
C GLN A 533 -32.42 1.90 -15.43
N ILE A 534 -32.41 1.95 -16.77
CA ILE A 534 -32.13 0.78 -17.62
C ILE A 534 -30.70 0.27 -17.40
N TYR A 535 -29.72 1.18 -17.35
CA TYR A 535 -28.34 0.84 -17.04
C TYR A 535 -28.20 0.11 -15.71
N LEU A 536 -28.81 0.62 -14.63
CA LEU A 536 -28.73 0.02 -13.30
C LEU A 536 -29.38 -1.38 -13.25
N LYS A 537 -30.49 -1.58 -13.97
CA LYS A 537 -31.11 -2.89 -14.15
C LYS A 537 -30.19 -3.84 -14.91
N ALA A 538 -29.57 -3.38 -15.98
CA ALA A 538 -28.62 -4.18 -16.74
C ALA A 538 -27.41 -4.58 -15.90
N LEU A 539 -26.87 -3.68 -15.07
CA LEU A 539 -25.80 -3.98 -14.12
C LEU A 539 -26.19 -5.13 -13.18
N ALA A 540 -27.42 -5.14 -12.65
CA ALA A 540 -27.91 -6.23 -11.82
C ALA A 540 -27.90 -7.58 -12.55
N VAL A 541 -28.43 -7.63 -13.78
CA VAL A 541 -28.42 -8.84 -14.62
C VAL A 541 -26.99 -9.29 -14.91
N HIS A 542 -26.10 -8.34 -15.21
CA HIS A 542 -24.70 -8.64 -15.53
C HIS A 542 -23.98 -9.28 -14.33
N VAL A 543 -24.21 -8.78 -13.12
CA VAL A 543 -23.69 -9.39 -11.88
C VAL A 543 -24.22 -10.81 -11.70
N CYS A 544 -25.52 -11.06 -11.97
CA CYS A 544 -26.10 -12.41 -11.90
C CYS A 544 -25.51 -13.38 -12.94
N THR A 545 -25.02 -12.88 -14.08
CA THR A 545 -24.39 -13.72 -15.12
C THR A 545 -22.93 -14.09 -14.82
N LEU A 546 -22.26 -13.40 -13.88
CA LEU A 546 -20.84 -13.66 -13.55
C LEU A 546 -20.55 -15.11 -13.11
N PRO A 547 -21.32 -15.73 -12.19
CA PRO A 547 -21.07 -17.12 -11.76
C PRO A 547 -21.62 -18.17 -12.73
N LEU A 548 -22.30 -17.77 -13.82
CA LEU A 548 -23.09 -18.70 -14.64
C LEU A 548 -22.22 -19.77 -15.30
N THR A 549 -21.01 -19.40 -15.73
CA THR A 549 -20.03 -20.35 -16.29
C THR A 549 -19.63 -21.40 -15.24
N GLN A 550 -19.36 -21.00 -14.01
CA GLN A 550 -18.99 -21.90 -12.92
C GLN A 550 -20.14 -22.82 -12.54
N VAL A 551 -21.37 -22.30 -12.50
CA VAL A 551 -22.58 -23.10 -12.24
C VAL A 551 -22.76 -24.14 -13.34
N ILE A 552 -22.63 -23.77 -14.62
CA ILE A 552 -22.77 -24.71 -15.73
C ILE A 552 -21.67 -25.77 -15.70
N SER A 553 -20.42 -25.41 -15.39
CA SER A 553 -19.35 -26.40 -15.22
C SER A 553 -19.66 -27.40 -14.10
N LEU A 554 -20.21 -26.94 -12.98
CA LEU A 554 -20.61 -27.81 -11.88
C LEU A 554 -21.82 -28.70 -12.27
N LEU A 555 -22.81 -28.14 -12.97
CA LEU A 555 -23.95 -28.90 -13.47
C LEU A 555 -23.54 -29.96 -14.49
N MET A 556 -22.58 -29.66 -15.37
CA MET A 556 -22.01 -30.63 -16.30
C MET A 556 -21.25 -31.75 -15.57
N ALA A 557 -20.55 -31.42 -14.48
CA ALA A 557 -19.89 -32.41 -13.64
C ALA A 557 -20.88 -33.34 -12.94
N LEU A 558 -21.96 -32.78 -12.38
CA LEU A 558 -23.05 -33.56 -11.79
C LEU A 558 -23.75 -34.42 -12.84
N PHE A 559 -24.02 -33.86 -14.02
CA PHE A 559 -24.57 -34.61 -15.15
C PHE A 559 -23.67 -35.78 -15.54
N ALA A 560 -22.35 -35.56 -15.64
CA ALA A 560 -21.41 -36.62 -15.96
C ALA A 560 -21.36 -37.72 -14.88
N PHE A 561 -21.41 -37.32 -13.61
CA PHE A 561 -21.48 -38.23 -12.47
C PHE A 561 -22.73 -39.13 -12.55
N PHE A 562 -23.92 -38.54 -12.72
CA PHE A 562 -25.17 -39.29 -12.72
C PHE A 562 -25.43 -40.06 -14.03
N ARG A 563 -25.04 -39.51 -15.18
CA ARG A 563 -25.38 -40.10 -16.50
C ARG A 563 -24.39 -41.15 -16.98
N TYR A 564 -23.09 -40.97 -16.68
CA TYR A 564 -22.01 -41.85 -17.12
C TYR A 564 -21.45 -42.72 -15.99
N GLY A 565 -21.88 -42.52 -14.74
CA GLY A 565 -21.40 -43.31 -13.60
C GLY A 565 -19.95 -43.02 -13.21
N ASN A 566 -19.41 -41.88 -13.65
CA ASN A 566 -18.03 -41.48 -13.39
C ASN A 566 -17.77 -41.35 -11.89
N THR A 567 -16.52 -41.61 -11.48
CA THR A 567 -16.08 -41.36 -10.11
C THR A 567 -16.10 -39.86 -9.78
N TRP A 568 -16.13 -39.53 -8.48
CA TRP A 568 -16.09 -38.12 -8.03
C TRP A 568 -14.86 -37.37 -8.57
N ALA A 569 -13.72 -38.07 -8.68
CA ALA A 569 -12.49 -37.50 -9.21
C ALA A 569 -12.61 -37.18 -10.71
N GLU A 570 -13.16 -38.09 -11.50
CA GLU A 570 -13.37 -37.89 -12.94
C GLU A 570 -14.37 -36.77 -13.21
N SER A 571 -15.48 -36.72 -12.48
CA SER A 571 -16.46 -35.64 -12.61
C SER A 571 -15.90 -34.27 -12.26
N ILE A 572 -15.04 -34.17 -11.23
CA ILE A 572 -14.30 -32.93 -10.94
C ILE A 572 -13.34 -32.57 -12.08
N ALA A 573 -12.66 -33.57 -12.66
CA ALA A 573 -11.78 -33.33 -13.81
C ALA A 573 -12.56 -32.79 -15.03
N TYR A 574 -13.76 -33.31 -15.30
CA TYR A 574 -14.67 -32.75 -16.30
C TYR A 574 -15.08 -31.30 -15.98
N ALA A 575 -15.42 -31.01 -14.72
CA ALA A 575 -15.72 -29.65 -14.27
C ALA A 575 -14.55 -28.70 -14.55
N ALA A 576 -13.35 -29.13 -14.19
CA ALA A 576 -12.11 -28.37 -14.36
C ALA A 576 -11.78 -28.17 -15.84
N ALA A 577 -11.98 -29.18 -16.69
CA ALA A 577 -11.77 -29.09 -18.13
C ALA A 577 -12.72 -28.10 -18.79
N VAL A 578 -14.02 -28.15 -18.45
CA VAL A 578 -15.03 -27.19 -18.94
C VAL A 578 -14.72 -25.77 -18.46
N LEU A 579 -14.32 -25.62 -17.19
CA LEU A 579 -13.87 -24.33 -16.66
C LEU A 579 -12.65 -23.81 -17.43
N ALA A 580 -11.62 -24.63 -17.62
CA ALA A 580 -10.41 -24.27 -18.33
C ALA A 580 -10.71 -23.85 -19.78
N PHE A 581 -11.60 -24.58 -20.47
CA PHE A 581 -12.05 -24.25 -21.81
C PHE A 581 -12.70 -22.86 -21.88
N PHE A 582 -13.63 -22.55 -20.98
CA PHE A 582 -14.27 -21.23 -20.95
C PHE A 582 -13.37 -20.11 -20.41
N GLN A 583 -12.26 -20.45 -19.74
CA GLN A 583 -11.23 -19.50 -19.34
C GLN A 583 -10.19 -19.23 -20.42
N VAL A 584 -10.26 -19.88 -21.59
CA VAL A 584 -9.42 -19.53 -22.75
C VAL A 584 -10.24 -18.98 -23.91
N THR A 585 -11.54 -19.25 -23.94
CA THR A 585 -12.43 -18.73 -24.99
C THR A 585 -12.97 -17.34 -24.65
N PRO A 586 -13.17 -16.46 -25.65
CA PRO A 586 -13.73 -15.13 -25.43
C PRO A 586 -15.25 -15.17 -25.18
N ILE A 587 -15.91 -16.32 -25.37
CA ILE A 587 -17.35 -16.50 -25.23
C ILE A 587 -17.59 -17.57 -24.16
N SER A 588 -18.45 -17.28 -23.21
CA SER A 588 -18.85 -18.21 -22.16
C SER A 588 -20.38 -18.24 -22.01
N PRO A 589 -20.95 -19.23 -21.32
CA PRO A 589 -22.39 -19.24 -21.06
C PRO A 589 -22.89 -17.96 -20.38
N GLY A 590 -22.09 -17.40 -19.46
CA GLY A 590 -22.35 -16.10 -18.83
C GLY A 590 -22.39 -14.94 -19.83
N SER A 591 -21.48 -14.91 -20.80
CA SER A 591 -21.44 -13.84 -21.81
C SER A 591 -22.54 -13.98 -22.86
N LEU A 592 -22.93 -15.21 -23.21
CA LEU A 592 -24.09 -15.47 -24.08
C LEU A 592 -25.39 -15.00 -23.42
N ALA A 593 -25.61 -15.34 -22.15
CA ALA A 593 -26.79 -14.89 -21.40
C ALA A 593 -26.85 -13.35 -21.31
N ARG A 594 -25.70 -12.71 -21.05
CA ARG A 594 -25.57 -11.26 -20.98
C ARG A 594 -25.84 -10.59 -22.32
N GLY A 595 -25.17 -11.04 -23.39
CA GLY A 595 -25.36 -10.52 -24.75
C GLY A 595 -26.79 -10.71 -25.24
N GLY A 596 -27.38 -11.88 -25.00
CA GLY A 596 -28.80 -12.14 -25.29
C GLY A 596 -29.74 -11.19 -24.56
N TYR A 597 -29.48 -10.86 -23.30
CA TYR A 597 -30.24 -9.85 -22.56
C TYR A 597 -30.13 -8.46 -23.19
N VAL A 598 -28.94 -8.05 -23.67
CA VAL A 598 -28.77 -6.76 -24.34
C VAL A 598 -29.51 -6.73 -25.69
N VAL A 599 -29.46 -7.82 -26.45
CA VAL A 599 -30.21 -7.95 -27.71
C VAL A 599 -31.71 -7.88 -27.44
N TYR A 600 -32.20 -8.54 -26.38
CA TYR A 600 -33.59 -8.43 -25.94
C TYR A 600 -33.98 -6.97 -25.64
N LEU A 601 -33.15 -6.22 -24.89
CA LEU A 601 -33.40 -4.80 -24.63
C LEU A 601 -33.39 -3.96 -25.91
N MET A 602 -32.48 -4.26 -26.84
CA MET A 602 -32.38 -3.58 -28.12
C MET A 602 -33.65 -3.76 -28.98
N ILE A 603 -34.23 -4.96 -28.97
CA ILE A 603 -35.48 -5.29 -29.67
C ILE A 603 -36.68 -4.65 -28.95
N ARG A 604 -36.78 -4.85 -27.63
CA ARG A 604 -37.91 -4.37 -26.83
C ARG A 604 -38.05 -2.84 -26.85
N ASP A 605 -36.93 -2.14 -26.70
CA ASP A 605 -36.91 -0.68 -26.66
C ASP A 605 -36.81 -0.06 -28.07
N ARG A 606 -36.80 -0.89 -29.13
CA ARG A 606 -36.71 -0.51 -30.55
C ARG A 606 -35.59 0.51 -30.84
N SER A 607 -34.42 0.33 -30.23
CA SER A 607 -33.37 1.34 -30.26
C SER A 607 -31.95 0.78 -30.46
N ILE A 608 -31.55 0.60 -31.72
CA ILE A 608 -30.22 0.07 -32.07
C ILE A 608 -29.11 1.02 -31.60
N LYS A 609 -29.26 2.33 -31.84
CA LYS A 609 -28.25 3.35 -31.50
C LYS A 609 -27.91 3.39 -29.99
N ASN A 610 -28.88 3.08 -29.14
CA ASN A 610 -28.73 3.17 -27.69
C ASN A 610 -28.06 1.94 -27.06
N TYR A 611 -27.90 0.84 -27.80
CA TYR A 611 -27.38 -0.44 -27.28
C TYR A 611 -26.28 -1.07 -28.13
N TRP A 612 -25.92 -0.54 -29.30
CA TRP A 612 -25.00 -1.22 -30.22
C TRP A 612 -23.62 -1.53 -29.62
N ILE A 613 -23.02 -0.61 -28.84
CA ILE A 613 -21.73 -0.84 -28.17
C ILE A 613 -21.91 -1.93 -27.11
N ALA A 614 -22.99 -1.83 -26.33
CA ALA A 614 -23.31 -2.82 -25.31
C ALA A 614 -23.54 -4.20 -25.92
N ALA A 615 -24.23 -4.30 -27.06
CA ALA A 615 -24.52 -5.55 -27.73
C ALA A 615 -23.24 -6.25 -28.21
N LEU A 616 -22.30 -5.51 -28.81
CA LEU A 616 -21.01 -6.06 -29.24
C LEU A 616 -20.14 -6.52 -28.06
N VAL A 617 -20.01 -5.67 -27.04
CA VAL A 617 -19.11 -5.94 -25.92
C VAL A 617 -19.65 -7.05 -25.00
N SER A 618 -20.97 -7.15 -24.81
CA SER A 618 -21.58 -8.04 -23.81
C SER A 618 -21.35 -9.54 -24.04
N PHE A 619 -21.12 -9.95 -25.29
CA PHE A 619 -20.77 -11.34 -25.64
C PHE A 619 -19.34 -11.72 -25.26
N TRP A 620 -18.50 -10.75 -24.91
CA TRP A 620 -17.13 -11.00 -24.46
C TRP A 620 -17.11 -11.41 -22.98
N HIS A 621 -16.53 -12.56 -22.67
CA HIS A 621 -16.44 -13.13 -21.33
C HIS A 621 -15.81 -12.17 -20.31
N TYR A 622 -14.60 -11.72 -20.60
CA TYR A 622 -13.76 -10.90 -19.71
C TYR A 622 -14.23 -9.46 -19.48
N ILE A 623 -14.84 -8.83 -20.49
CA ILE A 623 -15.13 -7.39 -20.47
C ILE A 623 -16.60 -7.06 -20.72
N GLY A 624 -17.44 -8.07 -21.00
CA GLY A 624 -18.80 -7.83 -21.42
C GLY A 624 -19.68 -7.13 -20.38
N TYR A 625 -19.31 -7.18 -19.10
CA TYR A 625 -20.05 -6.41 -18.08
C TYR A 625 -19.85 -4.89 -18.24
N LEU A 626 -18.85 -4.46 -19.01
CA LEU A 626 -18.59 -3.06 -19.37
C LEU A 626 -19.43 -2.56 -20.55
N GLY A 627 -20.17 -3.41 -21.25
CA GLY A 627 -20.93 -3.00 -22.44
C GLY A 627 -21.85 -1.80 -22.16
N PHE A 628 -22.59 -1.84 -21.06
CA PHE A 628 -23.44 -0.75 -20.60
C PHE A 628 -22.67 0.49 -20.10
N PRO A 629 -21.64 0.35 -19.23
CA PRO A 629 -20.79 1.48 -18.87
C PRO A 629 -20.19 2.21 -20.07
N LEU A 630 -19.69 1.48 -21.06
CA LEU A 630 -19.11 2.02 -22.29
C LEU A 630 -20.14 2.75 -23.15
N GLN A 631 -21.33 2.17 -23.29
CA GLN A 631 -22.43 2.81 -23.99
C GLN A 631 -22.86 4.12 -23.30
N MET A 632 -22.90 4.16 -21.96
CA MET A 632 -23.29 5.35 -21.19
C MET A 632 -22.35 6.54 -21.37
N VAL A 633 -21.07 6.32 -21.69
CA VAL A 633 -20.09 7.41 -21.90
C VAL A 633 -20.60 8.43 -22.92
N THR A 634 -21.42 7.98 -23.88
CA THR A 634 -21.97 8.81 -24.94
C THR A 634 -23.08 9.78 -24.49
N LYS A 635 -23.79 9.47 -23.40
CA LYS A 635 -24.93 10.27 -22.89
C LYS A 635 -24.69 10.89 -21.52
N TYR A 636 -24.02 10.16 -20.62
CA TYR A 636 -23.74 10.59 -19.24
C TYR A 636 -22.25 10.42 -18.94
N PRO A 637 -21.37 11.25 -19.53
CA PRO A 637 -19.93 11.09 -19.42
C PRO A 637 -19.44 11.13 -17.96
N PHE A 638 -19.98 12.00 -17.11
CA PHE A 638 -19.57 12.10 -15.70
C PHE A 638 -19.92 10.85 -14.88
N LEU A 639 -21.14 10.32 -15.05
CA LEU A 639 -21.57 9.10 -14.38
C LEU A 639 -20.76 7.89 -14.88
N ALA A 640 -20.55 7.80 -16.20
CA ALA A 640 -19.73 6.75 -16.79
C ALA A 640 -18.29 6.81 -16.27
N ARG A 641 -17.66 7.99 -16.22
CA ARG A 641 -16.32 8.23 -15.65
C ARG A 641 -16.21 7.78 -14.20
N PHE A 642 -17.21 8.11 -13.40
CA PHE A 642 -17.26 7.73 -11.99
C PHE A 642 -17.35 6.21 -11.80
N MET A 643 -18.29 5.57 -12.50
CA MET A 643 -18.48 4.11 -12.45
C MET A 643 -17.26 3.35 -12.99
N ALA A 644 -16.69 3.84 -14.09
CA ALA A 644 -15.46 3.35 -14.69
C ALA A 644 -14.26 3.43 -13.74
N GLY A 645 -14.06 4.57 -13.09
CA GLY A 645 -12.99 4.76 -12.13
C GLY A 645 -13.10 3.81 -10.93
N ARG A 646 -14.31 3.62 -10.39
CA ARG A 646 -14.55 2.66 -9.29
C ARG A 646 -14.28 1.23 -9.72
N TRP A 647 -14.68 0.86 -10.94
CA TRP A 647 -14.42 -0.47 -11.47
C TRP A 647 -12.93 -0.72 -11.74
N ALA A 648 -12.23 0.23 -12.37
CA ALA A 648 -10.79 0.13 -12.65
C ALA A 648 -9.99 -0.04 -11.34
N THR A 649 -10.35 0.73 -10.31
CA THR A 649 -9.77 0.61 -8.96
C THR A 649 -9.98 -0.80 -8.39
N GLN A 650 -11.16 -1.38 -8.55
CA GLN A 650 -11.48 -2.72 -8.02
C GLN A 650 -10.71 -3.86 -8.71
N ILE A 651 -10.53 -3.80 -10.03
CA ILE A 651 -9.81 -4.85 -10.78
C ILE A 651 -8.32 -4.85 -10.46
N VAL A 652 -7.73 -3.66 -10.42
CA VAL A 652 -6.27 -3.53 -10.32
C VAL A 652 -5.77 -3.98 -8.93
N HIS A 653 -6.60 -3.87 -7.89
CA HIS A 653 -6.33 -4.43 -6.56
C HIS A 653 -6.13 -5.95 -6.51
N ILE A 654 -6.50 -6.70 -7.56
CA ILE A 654 -6.26 -8.15 -7.65
C ILE A 654 -4.80 -8.44 -8.02
N ILE A 655 -4.15 -7.53 -8.75
CA ILE A 655 -2.79 -7.71 -9.24
C ILE A 655 -1.81 -7.31 -8.12
N PRO A 656 -1.03 -8.26 -7.57
CA PRO A 656 -0.06 -7.96 -6.53
C PRO A 656 0.91 -6.88 -7.02
N VAL A 657 1.40 -6.05 -6.09
CA VAL A 657 2.57 -5.18 -6.31
C VAL A 657 2.31 -3.94 -7.20
N PHE A 658 1.43 -3.99 -8.20
CA PHE A 658 1.03 -2.84 -9.05
C PHE A 658 -0.41 -2.37 -8.81
N GLY A 659 -1.14 -3.07 -7.95
CA GLY A 659 -2.52 -2.82 -7.59
C GLY A 659 -2.78 -1.65 -6.63
N GLU A 660 -1.89 -0.67 -6.52
CA GLU A 660 -2.04 0.43 -5.55
C GLU A 660 -3.02 1.49 -6.07
N ARG A 661 -3.84 2.07 -5.17
CA ARG A 661 -4.79 3.12 -5.54
C ARG A 661 -4.05 4.31 -6.15
N GLY A 662 -4.49 4.76 -7.31
CA GLY A 662 -3.90 5.86 -8.06
C GLY A 662 -2.60 5.50 -8.81
N ALA A 663 -2.22 4.23 -8.91
CA ALA A 663 -1.10 3.78 -9.71
C ALA A 663 -1.38 3.86 -11.22
N LEU A 664 -0.33 3.75 -12.05
CA LEU A 664 -0.44 3.83 -13.51
C LEU A 664 -1.35 2.74 -14.09
N LEU A 665 -1.41 1.57 -13.45
CA LEU A 665 -2.20 0.43 -13.92
C LEU A 665 -3.71 0.71 -13.90
N GLU A 666 -4.22 1.42 -12.89
CA GLU A 666 -5.62 1.86 -12.87
C GLU A 666 -5.94 2.81 -14.02
N TYR A 667 -5.02 3.72 -14.34
CA TYR A 667 -5.16 4.64 -15.47
C TYR A 667 -5.06 3.93 -16.81
N ALA A 668 -4.16 2.96 -16.96
CA ALA A 668 -4.04 2.18 -18.18
C ALA A 668 -5.31 1.37 -18.45
N VAL A 669 -5.89 0.76 -17.42
CA VAL A 669 -7.19 0.08 -17.50
C VAL A 669 -8.28 1.09 -17.87
N PHE A 670 -8.33 2.25 -17.22
CA PHE A 670 -9.31 3.29 -17.56
C PHE A 670 -9.15 3.80 -19.02
N ASP A 671 -7.94 4.09 -19.47
CA ASP A 671 -7.66 4.58 -20.81
C ASP A 671 -8.03 3.54 -21.88
N LEU A 672 -7.63 2.28 -21.68
CA LEU A 672 -7.91 1.18 -22.61
C LEU A 672 -9.41 0.98 -22.84
N PHE A 673 -10.20 1.04 -21.76
CA PHE A 673 -11.62 0.76 -21.86
C PHE A 673 -12.44 2.00 -22.20
N PHE A 674 -12.09 3.19 -21.72
CA PHE A 674 -12.95 4.36 -21.87
C PHE A 674 -12.42 5.37 -22.89
N ASN A 675 -11.15 5.77 -22.79
CA ASN A 675 -10.61 6.85 -23.61
C ASN A 675 -10.25 6.38 -25.04
N VAL A 676 -9.69 5.17 -25.19
CA VAL A 676 -9.35 4.60 -26.50
C VAL A 676 -10.58 4.47 -27.40
N PRO A 677 -11.72 3.88 -26.98
CA PRO A 677 -12.91 3.81 -27.83
C PRO A 677 -13.48 5.18 -28.21
N LEU A 678 -13.44 6.16 -27.31
CA LEU A 678 -13.86 7.53 -27.59
C LEU A 678 -12.99 8.19 -28.66
N SER A 679 -11.67 8.05 -28.54
CA SER A 679 -10.73 8.58 -29.52
C SER A 679 -10.86 7.93 -30.88
N ILE A 680 -11.06 6.61 -30.93
CA ILE A 680 -11.32 5.89 -32.19
C ILE A 680 -12.60 6.42 -32.85
N ARG A 681 -13.69 6.59 -32.08
CA ARG A 681 -14.93 7.15 -32.61
C ARG A 681 -14.75 8.56 -33.20
N LYS A 682 -14.07 9.45 -32.47
CA LYS A 682 -13.80 10.81 -32.93
C LYS A 682 -12.96 10.82 -34.20
N TRP A 683 -11.98 9.91 -34.29
CA TRP A 683 -11.15 9.74 -35.47
C TRP A 683 -11.98 9.32 -36.70
N PHE A 684 -12.89 8.34 -36.55
CA PHE A 684 -13.81 7.97 -37.63
C PHE A 684 -14.72 9.13 -38.05
N GLN A 685 -15.34 9.84 -37.10
CA GLN A 685 -16.21 10.99 -37.41
C GLN A 685 -15.46 12.12 -38.14
N LYS A 686 -14.19 12.35 -37.80
CA LYS A 686 -13.35 13.34 -38.48
C LYS A 686 -13.00 12.89 -39.90
N ASN A 687 -12.76 11.60 -40.12
CA ASN A 687 -12.46 11.06 -41.45
C ASN A 687 -13.70 11.00 -42.35
N ASP A 688 -14.89 10.73 -41.80
CA ASP A 688 -16.14 10.76 -42.56
C ASP A 688 -16.48 12.19 -43.01
N ARG A 689 -16.28 13.20 -42.15
CA ARG A 689 -16.42 14.61 -42.54
C ARG A 689 -15.46 15.01 -43.65
N LYS A 690 -14.19 14.58 -43.58
CA LYS A 690 -13.18 14.82 -44.60
C LYS A 690 -13.38 14.06 -45.92
N ARG A 691 -14.26 13.06 -45.96
CA ARG A 691 -14.63 12.33 -47.18
C ARG A 691 -15.91 12.85 -47.80
N GLY A 692 -16.70 13.64 -47.05
CA GLY A 692 -17.90 14.31 -47.54
C GLY A 692 -17.68 15.78 -47.92
N GLU A 693 -16.54 16.35 -47.53
CA GLU A 693 -15.90 17.52 -48.16
C GLU A 693 -15.02 17.04 -49.32
#